data_AF-A0AAN7U0Z2-F1
#
_entry.id   AF-A0AAN7U0Z2-F1
#
_cell.length_a   1.000
_cell.length_b   1.000
_cell.length_c   1.000
_cell.angle_alpha   90.00
_cell.angle_beta   90.00
_cell.angle_gamma   90.00
#
_symmetry.space_group_name_H-M   'P 1'
#
loop_
_entity.id
_entity.type
_entity.pdbx_description
1 polymer ?
#
loop_
_entity_poly.entity_id
_entity_poly.type
_entity_poly.pdbx_seq_one_letter_code
_entity_poly.pdbx_strand_id
1 'polypeptide(L)'
;MIVDEPANIGDGPVVGEEVDNNINNNNNTVGNITNEESNGNSSVNNNNNNNNNNNSDSGNVRSRFNKKEEITSESSDDQTPPSSSSSQQKPNENNNKNVPVPKLVKMVVSSDSESDSNNSNNKNNINPNTLIGVCTDGTRFPLPHTKNPLTLHPIGEWSFFDYAKNASLISLLFLLFNLPGWFFIAWFIFWRFMYNIGLGLLLRYQSNTNFITKFVKTWSNPSHSLYPHLKQFCTSGMGSDYDFDNTPAEYNAWLAFRHVVDIVLANDLVTYVVFALAYYEIPKDVGFLIIPIYLLGIFLCAFTFWAKTDAYRVVKDFAWYWGDFFFLVDQKLTFDRVFSISPHPMYTIGYTFYYGASLITQSYTVLYVSLFAHFCQLIFLVLVEDPHIQKTYPEIVEDPHITREKVKTYFGHDLVVVKNFQFLRSADLFTLLIVIYTLALNLLSLPTWFYIVQAIFWRCVLSFGLGWILRLQSNQQWWTNKYQSHLGKDKFISFENWKSIYNLCLIMAHISFTSCFFKYVQIDFNFFGSIFWRQILGLMLILINLWSSFSTFEVLGEFGWFYGDFFIEDIPSNLYYTGIYRFLNNPDSVTGFAGFYGLSLIAGSFPLFALSIFSQVANFLFIKFVEKPHMKKLYGSKVRSQSGISKGIQEIVNELTETSPPIQKLVTKTRNLTERVEKRVSDRINSFVDELQKHGIPLSTEQFEILKTLKEKYNNASQIDSDNSNNNNNNNNSNNTTNNNNKKSKKI
;
A
#
# COMPACT_ATOMS: atom_id res chain seq x y z
N MET A 1 43.54 -70.54 6.32
CA MET A 1 42.08 -70.72 6.32
C MET A 1 41.50 -69.36 5.98
N ILE A 2 41.33 -69.10 4.67
CA ILE A 2 40.22 -69.57 3.83
C ILE A 2 39.02 -68.66 4.09
N VAL A 3 38.36 -68.00 3.14
CA VAL A 3 38.31 -68.02 1.65
C VAL A 3 37.24 -66.94 1.33
N ASP A 4 37.13 -66.28 0.18
CA ASP A 4 38.05 -65.87 -0.87
C ASP A 4 37.35 -64.75 -1.65
N GLU A 5 38.23 -64.05 -2.34
CA GLU A 5 38.17 -62.97 -3.30
C GLU A 5 37.34 -63.15 -4.60
N PRO A 6 37.30 -62.08 -5.43
CA PRO A 6 36.53 -61.94 -6.67
C PRO A 6 37.33 -62.32 -7.92
N ALA A 7 36.77 -62.14 -9.13
CA ALA A 7 37.56 -62.17 -10.36
C ALA A 7 36.99 -61.27 -11.48
N ASN A 8 37.96 -60.78 -12.25
CA ASN A 8 38.00 -59.72 -13.23
C ASN A 8 38.54 -60.34 -14.56
N ILE A 9 38.68 -59.52 -15.62
CA ILE A 9 39.53 -59.74 -16.84
C ILE A 9 38.88 -60.63 -17.93
N GLY A 10 38.96 -60.37 -19.24
CA GLY A 10 39.64 -59.34 -20.03
C GLY A 10 39.60 -59.75 -21.53
N ASP A 11 40.03 -58.86 -22.42
CA ASP A 11 40.91 -59.12 -23.59
C ASP A 11 40.76 -58.02 -24.69
N GLY A 12 41.89 -57.47 -25.15
CA GLY A 12 42.04 -56.65 -26.36
C GLY A 12 42.09 -57.52 -27.64
N PRO A 13 42.80 -57.17 -28.74
CA PRO A 13 43.62 -55.96 -29.01
C PRO A 13 43.54 -55.35 -30.46
N VAL A 14 44.06 -54.11 -30.60
CA VAL A 14 44.99 -53.54 -31.63
C VAL A 14 44.63 -53.46 -33.15
N VAL A 15 45.20 -52.39 -33.78
CA VAL A 15 45.44 -52.01 -35.20
C VAL A 15 44.54 -50.83 -35.63
N GLY A 16 44.99 -49.69 -36.17
CA GLY A 16 46.26 -49.20 -36.70
C GLY A 16 45.96 -48.17 -37.82
N GLU A 17 46.89 -47.25 -38.06
CA GLU A 17 47.04 -46.32 -39.21
C GLU A 17 46.41 -44.89 -39.17
N GLU A 18 47.32 -43.93 -38.95
CA GLU A 18 47.35 -42.57 -39.52
C GLU A 18 47.44 -42.61 -41.06
N VAL A 19 46.91 -41.61 -41.78
CA VAL A 19 47.57 -40.94 -42.93
C VAL A 19 46.91 -39.56 -43.18
N ASP A 20 47.76 -38.54 -43.25
CA ASP A 20 47.52 -37.18 -43.75
C ASP A 20 47.10 -37.10 -45.23
N ASN A 21 46.29 -36.10 -45.61
CA ASN A 21 46.65 -35.04 -46.57
C ASN A 21 45.42 -34.39 -47.23
N ASN A 22 45.26 -33.11 -46.94
CA ASN A 22 45.34 -31.97 -47.88
C ASN A 22 44.81 -32.09 -49.32
N ILE A 23 44.19 -30.97 -49.74
CA ILE A 23 44.21 -30.34 -51.09
C ILE A 23 42.99 -30.60 -52.03
N ASN A 24 42.16 -29.54 -52.04
CA ASN A 24 41.73 -28.73 -53.20
C ASN A 24 40.59 -29.13 -54.14
N ASN A 25 39.77 -28.08 -54.33
CA ASN A 25 39.34 -27.48 -55.60
C ASN A 25 38.15 -28.15 -56.31
N ASN A 26 37.02 -27.44 -56.38
CA ASN A 26 36.67 -26.42 -57.39
C ASN A 26 35.63 -27.06 -58.34
N ASN A 27 34.71 -26.39 -59.00
CA ASN A 27 34.40 -24.99 -59.24
C ASN A 27 33.01 -25.00 -59.87
N ASN A 28 32.24 -23.93 -59.72
CA ASN A 28 31.83 -23.06 -60.84
C ASN A 28 30.70 -22.11 -60.38
N THR A 29 30.96 -20.80 -60.22
CA THR A 29 31.07 -19.74 -61.26
C THR A 29 29.72 -19.38 -61.87
N VAL A 30 29.35 -18.14 -62.21
CA VAL A 30 29.99 -16.83 -62.52
C VAL A 30 28.82 -15.81 -62.43
N GLY A 31 28.91 -14.49 -62.20
CA GLY A 31 29.95 -13.45 -62.20
C GLY A 31 29.22 -12.12 -61.87
N ASN A 32 29.79 -10.92 -61.84
CA ASN A 32 31.09 -10.38 -62.26
C ASN A 32 31.20 -8.96 -61.65
N ILE A 33 32.32 -8.59 -60.99
CA ILE A 33 33.53 -7.87 -61.52
C ILE A 33 33.38 -6.35 -61.47
N THR A 34 34.35 -5.48 -61.11
CA THR A 34 35.61 -5.38 -60.28
C THR A 34 36.16 -3.96 -60.57
N ASN A 35 37.01 -3.30 -59.76
CA ASN A 35 38.50 -3.35 -59.65
C ASN A 35 38.90 -2.25 -58.61
N GLU A 36 39.79 -2.46 -57.62
CA GLU A 36 41.29 -2.51 -57.62
C GLU A 36 42.01 -1.18 -57.95
N GLU A 37 42.72 -0.59 -56.95
CA GLU A 37 44.20 -0.36 -56.86
C GLU A 37 44.69 0.96 -57.52
N SER A 38 45.71 1.74 -57.12
CA SER A 38 46.80 1.72 -56.12
C SER A 38 47.51 3.12 -56.03
N ASN A 39 48.29 3.35 -54.95
CA ASN A 39 49.50 4.21 -54.77
C ASN A 39 49.52 5.77 -54.79
N GLY A 40 50.14 6.34 -53.72
CA GLY A 40 50.93 7.60 -53.79
C GLY A 40 51.08 8.51 -52.53
N ASN A 41 52.06 8.24 -51.66
CA ASN A 41 52.87 9.10 -50.74
C ASN A 41 52.36 10.47 -50.16
N SER A 42 52.47 10.68 -48.83
CA SER A 42 53.60 11.37 -48.14
C SER A 42 53.33 11.85 -46.69
N SER A 43 54.41 11.86 -45.88
CA SER A 43 54.71 12.61 -44.63
C SER A 43 54.03 12.28 -43.29
N VAL A 44 54.69 11.38 -42.53
CA VAL A 44 55.29 11.55 -41.19
C VAL A 44 54.86 12.77 -40.33
N ASN A 45 54.38 12.51 -39.10
CA ASN A 45 54.93 13.18 -37.91
C ASN A 45 54.69 12.40 -36.61
N ASN A 46 55.74 12.32 -35.80
CA ASN A 46 55.89 11.51 -34.59
C ASN A 46 56.05 12.41 -33.35
N ASN A 47 55.51 11.94 -32.22
CA ASN A 47 55.98 12.07 -30.82
C ASN A 47 56.26 13.42 -30.13
N ASN A 48 55.51 13.62 -29.03
CA ASN A 48 55.94 13.91 -27.65
C ASN A 48 57.33 14.55 -27.37
N ASN A 49 57.33 15.63 -26.58
CA ASN A 49 58.01 15.63 -25.27
C ASN A 49 57.74 16.88 -24.41
N ASN A 50 57.61 16.63 -23.10
CA ASN A 50 57.69 17.60 -22.00
C ASN A 50 59.11 18.19 -21.87
N ASN A 51 59.22 19.41 -21.36
CA ASN A 51 60.13 19.71 -20.23
C ASN A 51 59.93 21.09 -19.60
N ASN A 52 60.00 21.09 -18.27
CA ASN A 52 60.10 22.23 -17.37
C ASN A 52 61.42 23.03 -17.58
N ASN A 53 61.43 24.33 -17.26
CA ASN A 53 61.98 24.87 -15.99
C ASN A 53 62.25 26.39 -16.00
N ASN A 54 61.99 26.97 -14.83
CA ASN A 54 62.73 28.03 -14.12
C ASN A 54 62.53 29.53 -14.40
N ASN A 55 61.95 30.14 -13.35
CA ASN A 55 62.44 31.26 -12.54
C ASN A 55 62.25 32.73 -12.95
N SER A 56 61.79 33.44 -11.91
CA SER A 56 62.19 34.76 -11.41
C SER A 56 61.36 35.99 -11.79
N ASP A 57 60.85 36.58 -10.70
CA ASP A 57 60.85 37.99 -10.35
C ASP A 57 59.83 38.99 -10.92
N SER A 58 59.07 39.50 -9.94
CA SER A 58 58.87 40.92 -9.65
C SER A 58 57.69 41.66 -10.30
N GLY A 59 56.88 42.27 -9.43
CA GLY A 59 56.74 43.72 -9.49
C GLY A 59 55.34 44.29 -9.76
N ASN A 60 54.80 44.94 -8.72
CA ASN A 60 53.93 46.12 -8.72
C ASN A 60 52.46 45.98 -9.13
N VAL A 61 51.46 46.23 -8.27
CA VAL A 61 51.10 47.42 -7.44
C VAL A 61 50.32 48.49 -8.23
N ARG A 62 49.17 48.87 -7.63
CA ARG A 62 48.34 50.10 -7.82
C ARG A 62 47.46 50.15 -9.07
N SER A 63 46.26 50.76 -9.07
CA SER A 63 45.59 51.72 -8.16
C SER A 63 44.09 51.78 -8.49
N ARG A 64 43.19 51.71 -7.49
CA ARG A 64 42.33 52.82 -7.00
C ARG A 64 41.81 53.79 -8.08
N PHE A 65 40.50 53.99 -8.19
CA PHE A 65 39.77 55.07 -7.47
C PHE A 65 38.25 55.07 -7.73
N ASN A 66 37.53 55.52 -6.69
CA ASN A 66 36.12 55.85 -6.56
C ASN A 66 35.56 56.84 -7.60
N LYS A 67 34.23 56.77 -7.85
CA LYS A 67 33.25 57.88 -7.65
C LYS A 67 31.82 57.36 -7.85
N LYS A 68 30.94 57.34 -6.82
CA LYS A 68 30.00 58.39 -6.34
C LYS A 68 28.89 58.72 -7.38
N GLU A 69 27.62 58.43 -7.05
CA GLU A 69 26.58 59.39 -6.57
C GLU A 69 26.12 60.32 -7.71
N GLU A 70 24.87 60.58 -8.07
CA GLU A 70 23.61 60.85 -7.32
C GLU A 70 22.52 61.17 -8.42
N ILE A 71 21.24 60.78 -8.27
CA ILE A 71 20.05 61.64 -7.99
C ILE A 71 19.19 62.09 -9.20
N THR A 72 17.95 61.57 -9.15
CA THR A 72 16.58 62.08 -9.41
C THR A 72 16.15 62.92 -10.63
N SER A 73 15.00 62.44 -11.15
CA SER A 73 13.75 63.14 -11.49
C SER A 73 13.71 64.15 -12.62
N GLU A 74 12.81 63.91 -13.59
CA GLU A 74 11.79 64.89 -13.98
C GLU A 74 10.65 64.24 -14.79
N SER A 75 9.46 64.83 -14.61
CA SER A 75 8.15 64.50 -15.15
C SER A 75 7.78 65.38 -16.35
N SER A 76 7.01 64.88 -17.31
CA SER A 76 6.01 65.69 -18.06
C SER A 76 5.20 64.85 -19.07
N ASP A 77 3.88 65.01 -18.94
CA ASP A 77 2.85 65.28 -19.95
C ASP A 77 2.22 64.21 -20.89
N ASP A 78 0.89 64.33 -20.89
CA ASP A 78 -0.19 63.85 -21.75
C ASP A 78 0.13 63.65 -23.25
N GLN A 79 -0.50 62.62 -23.85
CA GLN A 79 -1.27 62.70 -25.11
C GLN A 79 -1.82 61.33 -25.58
N THR A 80 -3.13 61.23 -25.78
CA THR A 80 -3.85 60.26 -26.65
C THR A 80 -3.37 60.34 -28.11
N PRO A 81 -3.36 59.25 -28.92
CA PRO A 81 -4.45 58.95 -29.90
C PRO A 81 -4.54 57.43 -30.32
N PRO A 82 -5.08 57.00 -31.50
CA PRO A 82 -6.49 56.80 -31.86
C PRO A 82 -6.88 55.38 -32.38
N SER A 83 -8.18 55.19 -32.64
CA SER A 83 -8.87 54.27 -33.58
C SER A 83 -8.18 54.12 -34.97
N SER A 84 -8.34 53.11 -35.85
CA SER A 84 -9.23 51.94 -36.06
C SER A 84 -8.83 51.29 -37.41
N SER A 85 -9.02 49.98 -37.61
CA SER A 85 -9.54 49.43 -38.88
C SER A 85 -10.03 47.97 -38.77
N SER A 86 -11.28 47.80 -39.24
CA SER A 86 -12.08 46.62 -39.62
C SER A 86 -11.32 45.57 -40.45
N SER A 87 -11.63 44.26 -40.51
CA SER A 87 -12.90 43.49 -40.61
C SER A 87 -12.50 41.99 -40.68
N GLN A 88 -13.24 40.96 -40.21
CA GLN A 88 -14.39 40.32 -40.87
C GLN A 88 -14.89 39.10 -40.04
N GLN A 89 -16.23 39.00 -39.94
CA GLN A 89 -17.08 37.79 -40.00
C GLN A 89 -17.15 36.75 -38.84
N LYS A 90 -18.31 36.77 -38.16
CA LYS A 90 -19.01 35.62 -37.51
C LYS A 90 -19.66 34.73 -38.60
N PRO A 91 -19.84 33.40 -38.40
CA PRO A 91 -20.95 32.81 -37.61
C PRO A 91 -20.48 31.56 -36.81
N ASN A 92 -21.16 30.92 -35.85
CA ASN A 92 -22.56 30.77 -35.49
C ASN A 92 -22.62 30.29 -34.03
N GLU A 93 -23.65 30.69 -33.29
CA GLU A 93 -23.99 30.13 -31.97
C GLU A 93 -24.42 28.67 -32.10
N ASN A 94 -23.79 27.77 -31.34
CA ASN A 94 -24.38 26.50 -30.96
C ASN A 94 -24.41 26.41 -29.44
N ASN A 95 -25.64 26.39 -28.92
CA ASN A 95 -25.98 26.15 -27.53
C ASN A 95 -25.43 24.81 -27.05
N ASN A 96 -24.28 24.81 -26.38
CA ASN A 96 -23.95 23.76 -25.42
C ASN A 96 -24.14 24.32 -24.01
N LYS A 97 -25.33 24.06 -23.46
CA LYS A 97 -25.56 24.17 -22.01
C LYS A 97 -24.63 23.18 -21.32
N ASN A 98 -23.49 23.65 -20.85
CA ASN A 98 -22.76 22.98 -19.77
C ASN A 98 -23.62 23.10 -18.51
N VAL A 99 -24.48 22.11 -18.30
CA VAL A 99 -25.14 21.91 -17.01
C VAL A 99 -24.03 21.60 -16.01
N PRO A 100 -23.90 22.34 -14.90
CA PRO A 100 -22.96 21.96 -13.84
C PRO A 100 -23.36 20.58 -13.35
N VAL A 101 -22.42 19.64 -13.31
CA VAL A 101 -22.62 18.35 -12.63
C VAL A 101 -23.13 18.67 -11.22
N PRO A 102 -24.26 18.08 -10.77
CA PRO A 102 -24.81 18.37 -9.46
C PRO A 102 -23.76 17.98 -8.40
N LYS A 103 -23.18 18.98 -7.75
CA LYS A 103 -22.29 18.82 -6.60
C LYS A 103 -23.06 18.12 -5.50
N LEU A 104 -22.81 16.83 -5.31
CA LEU A 104 -23.14 16.17 -4.06
C LEU A 104 -22.23 16.80 -3.00
N VAL A 105 -22.86 17.57 -2.13
CA VAL A 105 -22.24 18.23 -0.99
C VAL A 105 -21.54 17.15 -0.16
N LYS A 106 -20.20 17.21 -0.16
CA LYS A 106 -19.32 16.69 0.88
C LYS A 106 -19.48 15.19 1.17
N MET A 107 -18.72 14.37 0.44
CA MET A 107 -18.27 13.08 0.98
C MET A 107 -17.27 13.38 2.11
N VAL A 108 -17.77 13.72 3.30
CA VAL A 108 -16.93 13.91 4.48
C VAL A 108 -16.44 12.53 4.89
N VAL A 109 -15.19 12.23 4.56
CA VAL A 109 -14.42 11.14 5.18
C VAL A 109 -14.04 11.61 6.58
N SER A 110 -15.00 11.66 7.50
CA SER A 110 -14.72 11.90 8.92
C SER A 110 -14.51 10.56 9.61
N SER A 111 -13.30 10.34 10.12
CA SER A 111 -13.03 9.27 11.09
C SER A 111 -13.56 9.59 12.50
N ASP A 112 -14.18 10.76 12.66
CA ASP A 112 -14.62 11.28 13.94
C ASP A 112 -16.14 11.20 14.02
N SER A 113 -16.60 10.47 15.02
CA SER A 113 -17.99 10.42 15.46
C SER A 113 -18.38 11.78 16.02
N GLU A 114 -18.94 12.66 15.18
CA GLU A 114 -19.62 13.87 15.66
C GLU A 114 -21.14 13.72 15.54
N SER A 115 -21.77 14.09 16.65
CA SER A 115 -23.18 14.02 17.00
C SER A 115 -24.10 14.78 16.06
N ASP A 116 -25.23 14.14 15.71
CA ASP A 116 -26.32 14.72 14.93
C ASP A 116 -26.89 16.01 15.56
N SER A 117 -26.75 17.14 14.84
CA SER A 117 -27.52 18.35 15.12
C SER A 117 -28.73 18.41 14.17
N ASN A 118 -29.92 18.31 14.77
CA ASN A 118 -31.22 18.45 14.13
C ASN A 118 -31.37 19.74 13.33
N ASN A 119 -31.85 19.63 12.08
CA ASN A 119 -32.56 20.71 11.44
C ASN A 119 -33.78 20.18 10.66
N SER A 120 -34.95 20.36 11.24
CA SER A 120 -36.26 20.05 10.69
C SER A 120 -36.75 21.18 9.79
N ASN A 121 -37.15 20.85 8.55
CA ASN A 121 -38.44 21.23 7.96
C ASN A 121 -38.48 20.87 6.47
N ASN A 122 -39.07 19.71 6.15
CA ASN A 122 -39.94 19.59 4.98
C ASN A 122 -40.84 18.36 5.13
N LYS A 123 -42.15 18.60 5.07
CA LYS A 123 -43.19 17.57 5.05
C LYS A 123 -43.16 16.88 3.70
N ASN A 124 -42.69 15.64 3.69
CA ASN A 124 -43.18 14.53 2.86
C ASN A 124 -42.89 13.24 3.64
N ASN A 125 -43.89 12.37 3.78
CA ASN A 125 -43.79 11.06 4.43
C ASN A 125 -42.85 10.15 3.63
N ILE A 126 -41.54 10.35 3.75
CA ILE A 126 -40.51 9.43 3.29
C ILE A 126 -39.90 8.83 4.55
N ASN A 127 -39.86 7.50 4.65
CA ASN A 127 -39.21 6.83 5.75
C ASN A 127 -37.77 7.39 5.91
N PRO A 128 -37.32 7.75 7.12
CA PRO A 128 -36.02 8.39 7.33
C PRO A 128 -34.81 7.51 6.91
N ASN A 129 -35.04 6.23 6.58
CA ASN A 129 -34.02 5.28 6.11
C ASN A 129 -34.06 4.97 4.60
N THR A 130 -34.86 5.68 3.80
CA THR A 130 -34.94 5.40 2.36
C THR A 130 -33.75 6.04 1.64
N LEU A 131 -32.87 5.22 1.06
CA LEU A 131 -31.74 5.71 0.26
C LEU A 131 -32.26 6.47 -0.98
N ILE A 132 -31.63 7.60 -1.30
CA ILE A 132 -32.01 8.44 -2.44
C ILE A 132 -30.93 8.34 -3.51
N GLY A 133 -31.32 7.90 -4.70
CA GLY A 133 -30.49 7.92 -5.90
C GLY A 133 -30.56 9.28 -6.60
N VAL A 134 -29.46 9.68 -7.24
CA VAL A 134 -29.29 10.92 -8.00
C VAL A 134 -28.74 10.58 -9.38
N CYS A 135 -29.54 10.80 -10.43
CA CYS A 135 -29.10 10.64 -11.81
C CYS A 135 -28.18 11.78 -12.26
N THR A 136 -27.50 11.58 -13.40
CA THR A 136 -26.58 12.58 -13.97
C THR A 136 -27.24 13.91 -14.35
N ASP A 137 -28.54 13.88 -14.62
CA ASP A 137 -29.40 15.05 -14.90
C ASP A 137 -29.91 15.75 -13.62
N GLY A 138 -29.58 15.22 -12.44
CA GLY A 138 -30.03 15.72 -11.14
C GLY A 138 -31.36 15.13 -10.66
N THR A 139 -31.99 14.21 -11.41
CA THR A 139 -33.23 13.55 -11.00
C THR A 139 -32.99 12.73 -9.73
N ARG A 140 -33.80 12.98 -8.69
CA ARG A 140 -33.77 12.25 -7.43
C ARG A 140 -34.89 11.22 -7.36
N PHE A 141 -34.59 10.00 -6.93
CA PHE A 141 -35.57 8.93 -6.81
C PHE A 141 -35.32 8.06 -5.57
N PRO A 142 -36.37 7.52 -4.92
CA PRO A 142 -36.19 6.55 -3.85
C PRO A 142 -35.61 5.26 -4.43
N LEU A 143 -34.57 4.70 -3.79
CA LEU A 143 -33.91 3.50 -4.28
C LEU A 143 -34.74 2.26 -3.95
N PRO A 144 -35.26 1.51 -4.95
CA PRO A 144 -35.95 0.26 -4.71
C PRO A 144 -35.03 -0.78 -4.08
N HIS A 145 -35.59 -1.60 -3.20
CA HIS A 145 -34.86 -2.62 -2.45
C HIS A 145 -34.48 -3.80 -3.35
N THR A 146 -33.23 -4.23 -3.24
CA THR A 146 -32.70 -5.39 -3.94
C THR A 146 -32.27 -6.48 -2.97
N LYS A 147 -32.37 -7.75 -3.37
CA LYS A 147 -32.02 -8.88 -2.51
C LYS A 147 -30.51 -8.96 -2.30
N ASN A 148 -30.08 -9.15 -1.04
CA ASN A 148 -28.67 -9.41 -0.75
C ASN A 148 -28.21 -10.73 -1.41
N PRO A 149 -27.14 -10.71 -2.23
CA PRO A 149 -26.64 -11.89 -2.93
C PRO A 149 -25.92 -12.89 -2.01
N LEU A 150 -25.47 -12.46 -0.82
CA LEU A 150 -24.75 -13.30 0.13
C LEU A 150 -25.68 -14.09 1.07
N THR A 151 -26.97 -13.74 1.13
CA THR A 151 -27.96 -14.45 1.94
C THR A 151 -28.59 -15.59 1.17
N LEU A 152 -28.71 -16.75 1.80
CA LEU A 152 -29.41 -17.91 1.23
C LEU A 152 -30.93 -17.70 1.31
N HIS A 153 -31.57 -17.63 0.16
CA HIS A 153 -33.03 -17.53 0.04
C HIS A 153 -33.65 -18.90 -0.26
N PRO A 154 -34.87 -19.19 0.23
CA PRO A 154 -35.60 -20.41 -0.14
C PRO A 154 -35.80 -20.53 -1.66
N ILE A 155 -35.75 -21.74 -2.19
CA ILE A 155 -35.89 -22.03 -3.64
C ILE A 155 -37.23 -21.48 -4.20
N GLY A 156 -38.28 -21.46 -3.39
CA GLY A 156 -39.59 -20.92 -3.78
C GLY A 156 -39.59 -19.41 -4.08
N GLU A 157 -38.56 -18.67 -3.65
CA GLU A 157 -38.41 -17.23 -3.87
C GLU A 157 -37.37 -16.89 -4.93
N TRP A 158 -36.82 -17.89 -5.61
CA TRP A 158 -35.78 -17.70 -6.61
C TRP A 158 -36.36 -17.08 -7.88
N SER A 159 -35.73 -15.99 -8.31
CA SER A 159 -35.96 -15.42 -9.64
C SER A 159 -35.34 -16.31 -10.73
N PHE A 160 -35.68 -16.07 -11.99
CA PHE A 160 -35.00 -16.72 -13.12
C PHE A 160 -33.47 -16.59 -13.04
N PHE A 161 -32.97 -15.42 -12.63
CA PHE A 161 -31.53 -15.18 -12.47
C PHE A 161 -30.92 -15.94 -11.31
N ASP A 162 -31.67 -16.17 -10.23
CA ASP A 162 -31.20 -17.04 -9.16
C ASP A 162 -31.05 -18.48 -9.64
N TYR A 163 -31.99 -19.00 -10.45
CA TYR A 163 -31.83 -20.30 -11.09
C TYR A 163 -30.64 -20.33 -12.04
N ALA A 164 -30.47 -19.32 -12.91
CA ALA A 164 -29.35 -19.26 -13.87
C ALA A 164 -27.99 -19.16 -13.16
N LYS A 165 -27.90 -18.35 -12.10
CA LYS A 165 -26.72 -18.21 -11.24
C LYS A 165 -26.40 -19.54 -10.55
N ASN A 166 -27.38 -20.17 -9.92
CA ASN A 166 -27.20 -21.45 -9.21
C ASN A 166 -26.94 -22.62 -10.16
N ALA A 167 -27.33 -22.52 -11.44
CA ALA A 167 -26.99 -23.50 -12.46
C ALA A 167 -25.46 -23.63 -12.67
N SER A 168 -24.67 -22.62 -12.28
CA SER A 168 -23.20 -22.74 -12.26
C SER A 168 -22.71 -23.95 -11.45
N LEU A 169 -23.45 -24.34 -10.39
CA LEU A 169 -23.15 -25.52 -9.56
C LEU A 169 -23.17 -26.84 -10.35
N ILE A 170 -23.85 -26.90 -11.50
CA ILE A 170 -23.80 -28.04 -12.41
C ILE A 170 -22.36 -28.32 -12.86
N SER A 171 -21.49 -27.31 -12.88
CA SER A 171 -20.06 -27.48 -13.18
C SER A 171 -19.37 -28.47 -12.24
N LEU A 172 -19.89 -28.71 -11.03
CA LEU A 172 -19.37 -29.74 -10.12
C LEU A 172 -19.47 -31.15 -10.72
N LEU A 173 -20.47 -31.40 -11.59
CA LEU A 173 -20.60 -32.68 -12.27
C LEU A 173 -19.41 -32.96 -13.19
N PHE A 174 -18.68 -31.93 -13.66
CA PHE A 174 -17.46 -32.12 -14.45
C PHE A 174 -16.37 -32.92 -13.72
N LEU A 175 -16.36 -32.91 -12.39
CA LEU A 175 -15.45 -33.73 -11.58
C LEU A 175 -15.74 -35.24 -11.68
N LEU A 176 -16.95 -35.62 -12.08
CA LEU A 176 -17.33 -37.03 -12.29
C LEU A 176 -16.85 -37.57 -13.64
N PHE A 177 -16.46 -36.68 -14.55
CA PHE A 177 -15.93 -37.05 -15.85
C PHE A 177 -14.40 -37.06 -15.80
N ASN A 178 -13.76 -38.00 -16.51
CA ASN A 178 -12.31 -38.11 -16.59
C ASN A 178 -11.73 -37.07 -17.58
N LEU A 179 -11.99 -35.79 -17.32
CA LEU A 179 -11.56 -34.67 -18.15
C LEU A 179 -10.11 -34.30 -17.82
N PRO A 180 -9.32 -33.85 -18.81
CA PRO A 180 -7.94 -33.47 -18.59
C PRO A 180 -7.85 -32.18 -17.75
N GLY A 181 -6.81 -32.06 -16.90
CA GLY A 181 -6.64 -30.91 -16.00
C GLY A 181 -6.69 -29.53 -16.69
N TRP A 182 -6.17 -29.42 -17.91
CA TRP A 182 -6.20 -28.17 -18.68
C TRP A 182 -7.62 -27.68 -19.00
N PHE A 183 -8.61 -28.58 -19.09
CA PHE A 183 -10.00 -28.20 -19.32
C PHE A 183 -10.51 -27.34 -18.15
N PHE A 184 -10.25 -27.76 -16.92
CA PHE A 184 -10.68 -27.03 -15.73
C PHE A 184 -10.00 -25.66 -15.61
N ILE A 185 -8.71 -25.57 -15.97
CA ILE A 185 -7.99 -24.30 -16.04
C ILE A 185 -8.61 -23.40 -17.11
N ALA A 186 -8.83 -23.90 -18.32
CA ALA A 186 -9.39 -23.12 -19.43
C ALA A 186 -10.83 -22.64 -19.11
N TRP A 187 -11.63 -23.52 -18.48
CA TRP A 187 -12.99 -23.21 -18.06
C TRP A 187 -13.03 -22.09 -17.02
N PHE A 188 -12.14 -22.15 -16.01
CA PHE A 188 -11.98 -21.07 -15.04
C PHE A 188 -11.46 -19.77 -15.69
N ILE A 189 -10.42 -19.84 -16.52
CA ILE A 189 -9.84 -18.66 -17.18
C ILE A 189 -10.86 -17.95 -18.07
N PHE A 190 -11.74 -18.69 -18.75
CA PHE A 190 -12.84 -18.10 -19.52
C PHE A 190 -13.72 -17.20 -18.65
N TRP A 191 -14.20 -17.69 -17.50
CA TRP A 191 -15.03 -16.90 -16.59
C TRP A 191 -14.26 -15.77 -15.90
N ARG A 192 -12.97 -15.99 -15.60
CA ARG A 192 -12.07 -14.93 -15.12
C ARG A 192 -12.00 -13.78 -16.11
N PHE A 193 -11.86 -14.07 -17.41
CA PHE A 193 -11.86 -13.04 -18.46
C PHE A 193 -13.24 -12.41 -18.66
N MET A 194 -14.34 -13.16 -18.54
CA MET A 194 -15.68 -12.56 -18.55
C MET A 194 -15.87 -11.58 -17.39
N TYR A 195 -15.35 -11.91 -16.21
CA TYR A 195 -15.35 -10.99 -15.07
C TYR A 195 -14.47 -9.77 -15.37
N ASN A 196 -13.16 -9.94 -15.56
CA ASN A 196 -12.25 -8.80 -15.59
C ASN A 196 -12.26 -8.01 -16.92
N ILE A 197 -12.33 -8.70 -18.05
CA ILE A 197 -12.34 -8.05 -19.38
C ILE A 197 -13.78 -7.77 -19.81
N GLY A 198 -14.67 -8.76 -19.71
CA GLY A 198 -16.06 -8.62 -20.14
C GLY A 198 -16.80 -7.51 -19.38
N LEU A 199 -16.92 -7.63 -18.05
CA LEU A 199 -17.55 -6.59 -17.23
C LEU A 199 -16.73 -5.29 -17.24
N GLY A 200 -15.39 -5.38 -17.27
CA GLY A 200 -14.51 -4.22 -17.35
C GLY A 200 -14.75 -3.36 -18.59
N LEU A 201 -14.94 -3.97 -19.76
CA LEU A 201 -15.29 -3.26 -20.99
C LEU A 201 -16.67 -2.64 -20.89
N LEU A 202 -17.68 -3.39 -20.42
CA LEU A 202 -19.04 -2.87 -20.23
C LEU A 202 -19.05 -1.64 -19.33
N LEU A 203 -18.38 -1.70 -18.19
CA LEU A 203 -18.23 -0.60 -17.24
C LEU A 203 -17.44 0.57 -17.83
N ARG A 204 -16.35 0.31 -18.55
CA ARG A 204 -15.56 1.37 -19.20
C ARG A 204 -16.34 2.10 -20.28
N TYR A 205 -17.15 1.40 -21.08
CA TYR A 205 -18.05 2.04 -22.04
C TYR A 205 -19.18 2.78 -21.33
N GLN A 206 -19.77 2.20 -20.29
CA GLN A 206 -20.79 2.85 -19.49
C GLN A 206 -20.27 4.17 -18.87
N SER A 207 -19.13 4.15 -18.19
CA SER A 207 -18.50 5.33 -17.56
C SER A 207 -18.24 6.47 -18.55
N ASN A 208 -17.87 6.16 -19.80
CA ASN A 208 -17.48 7.17 -20.78
C ASN A 208 -18.61 7.63 -21.70
N THR A 209 -19.54 6.75 -22.06
CA THR A 209 -20.55 7.05 -23.08
C THR A 209 -21.99 6.82 -22.61
N ASN A 210 -22.20 6.36 -21.36
CA ASN A 210 -23.48 5.92 -20.82
C ASN A 210 -24.13 4.85 -21.72
N PHE A 211 -23.33 3.95 -22.28
CA PHE A 211 -23.74 2.97 -23.29
C PHE A 211 -24.94 2.13 -22.87
N ILE A 212 -24.88 1.51 -21.69
CA ILE A 212 -25.92 0.60 -21.20
C ILE A 212 -27.19 1.42 -20.88
N THR A 213 -27.03 2.58 -20.25
CA THR A 213 -28.15 3.51 -19.97
C THR A 213 -28.86 3.93 -21.25
N LYS A 214 -28.13 4.29 -22.30
CA LYS A 214 -28.71 4.69 -23.61
C LYS A 214 -29.46 3.53 -24.26
N PHE A 215 -28.91 2.33 -24.18
CA PHE A 215 -29.53 1.13 -24.71
C PHE A 215 -30.85 0.82 -24.02
N VAL A 216 -30.84 0.78 -22.69
CA VAL A 216 -32.05 0.57 -21.88
C VAL A 216 -33.06 1.69 -22.12
N LYS A 217 -32.64 2.96 -22.14
CA LYS A 217 -33.54 4.09 -22.44
C LYS A 217 -34.23 3.97 -23.79
N THR A 218 -33.55 3.42 -24.80
CA THR A 218 -34.12 3.20 -26.14
C THR A 218 -35.16 2.07 -26.11
N TRP A 219 -34.85 0.99 -25.40
CA TRP A 219 -35.70 -0.20 -25.33
C TRP A 219 -36.83 -0.10 -24.30
N SER A 220 -36.76 0.86 -23.38
CA SER A 220 -37.82 1.22 -22.45
C SER A 220 -39.00 1.94 -23.12
N ASN A 221 -38.91 2.30 -24.40
CA ASN A 221 -40.05 2.86 -25.13
C ASN A 221 -41.09 1.75 -25.40
N PRO A 222 -42.36 1.90 -24.98
CA PRO A 222 -43.41 0.90 -25.21
C PRO A 222 -43.60 0.50 -26.68
N SER A 223 -43.20 1.34 -27.63
CA SER A 223 -43.25 1.03 -29.07
C SER A 223 -42.15 0.08 -29.55
N HIS A 224 -41.16 -0.24 -28.71
CA HIS A 224 -40.02 -1.08 -29.08
C HIS A 224 -40.35 -2.56 -28.88
N SER A 225 -39.97 -3.43 -29.84
CA SER A 225 -40.28 -4.87 -29.80
C SER A 225 -39.70 -5.60 -28.59
N LEU A 226 -38.59 -5.10 -28.04
CA LEU A 226 -37.91 -5.67 -26.88
C LEU A 226 -38.37 -5.09 -25.54
N TYR A 227 -39.27 -4.09 -25.53
CA TYR A 227 -39.84 -3.53 -24.30
C TYR A 227 -40.42 -4.60 -23.34
N PRO A 228 -41.31 -5.51 -23.78
CA PRO A 228 -41.90 -6.48 -22.85
C PRO A 228 -40.85 -7.42 -22.25
N HIS A 229 -39.85 -7.80 -23.04
CA HIS A 229 -38.75 -8.66 -22.58
C HIS A 229 -37.84 -7.92 -21.59
N LEU A 230 -37.50 -6.66 -21.86
CA LEU A 230 -36.67 -5.86 -20.97
C LEU A 230 -37.38 -5.55 -19.65
N LYS A 231 -38.67 -5.23 -19.70
CA LYS A 231 -39.50 -5.01 -18.51
C LYS A 231 -39.60 -6.28 -17.68
N GLN A 232 -39.84 -7.44 -18.30
CA GLN A 232 -39.83 -8.73 -17.59
C GLN A 232 -38.46 -9.06 -17.02
N PHE A 233 -37.39 -8.74 -17.75
CA PHE A 233 -36.01 -8.95 -17.31
C PHE A 233 -35.71 -8.15 -16.04
N CYS A 234 -36.03 -6.86 -16.00
CA CYS A 234 -35.73 -5.99 -14.85
C CYS A 234 -36.69 -6.19 -13.67
N THR A 235 -37.94 -6.59 -13.91
CA THR A 235 -38.92 -6.84 -12.84
C THR A 235 -38.72 -8.20 -12.16
N SER A 236 -37.93 -9.10 -12.76
CA SER A 236 -37.65 -10.43 -12.22
C SER A 236 -36.89 -10.35 -10.89
N GLY A 237 -37.52 -10.83 -9.82
CA GLY A 237 -36.90 -10.86 -8.49
C GLY A 237 -37.02 -9.56 -7.68
N MET A 238 -37.69 -8.53 -8.22
CA MET A 238 -37.96 -7.27 -7.53
C MET A 238 -39.25 -7.30 -6.71
N GLY A 239 -39.34 -6.44 -5.69
CA GLY A 239 -40.50 -6.28 -4.83
C GLY A 239 -41.57 -5.32 -5.39
N SER A 240 -42.63 -5.10 -4.60
CA SER A 240 -43.72 -4.17 -4.96
C SER A 240 -43.34 -2.69 -4.91
N ASP A 241 -42.15 -2.39 -4.40
CA ASP A 241 -41.55 -1.05 -4.32
C ASP A 241 -40.85 -0.63 -5.62
N TYR A 242 -40.75 -1.53 -6.60
CA TYR A 242 -40.14 -1.29 -7.91
C TYR A 242 -41.19 -1.23 -9.03
N ASP A 243 -41.12 -0.20 -9.86
CA ASP A 243 -41.91 -0.06 -11.08
C ASP A 243 -41.03 0.40 -12.23
N PHE A 244 -40.84 -0.46 -13.23
CA PHE A 244 -39.98 -0.25 -14.38
C PHE A 244 -40.27 1.04 -15.15
N ASP A 245 -41.54 1.44 -15.29
CA ASP A 245 -41.92 2.60 -16.09
C ASP A 245 -41.72 3.92 -15.33
N ASN A 246 -41.76 3.86 -14.00
CA ASN A 246 -41.63 5.02 -13.12
C ASN A 246 -40.19 5.22 -12.61
N THR A 247 -39.32 4.21 -12.70
CA THR A 247 -37.92 4.31 -12.31
C THR A 247 -37.03 4.87 -13.43
N PRO A 248 -35.99 5.67 -13.10
CA PRO A 248 -35.07 6.19 -14.10
C PRO A 248 -34.37 5.09 -14.91
N ALA A 249 -34.07 5.39 -16.17
CA ALA A 249 -33.39 4.47 -17.08
C ALA A 249 -31.99 4.06 -16.56
N GLU A 250 -31.32 4.92 -15.80
CA GLU A 250 -30.06 4.65 -15.12
C GLU A 250 -30.19 3.50 -14.12
N TYR A 251 -31.25 3.49 -13.32
CA TYR A 251 -31.51 2.42 -12.36
C TYR A 251 -31.88 1.11 -13.06
N ASN A 252 -32.75 1.17 -14.07
CA ASN A 252 -33.12 -0.01 -14.87
C ASN A 252 -31.90 -0.60 -15.59
N ALA A 253 -30.99 0.25 -16.08
CA ALA A 253 -29.72 -0.17 -16.68
C ALA A 253 -28.77 -0.81 -15.68
N TRP A 254 -28.65 -0.25 -14.48
CA TRP A 254 -27.87 -0.85 -13.40
C TRP A 254 -28.45 -2.19 -12.97
N LEU A 255 -29.77 -2.31 -12.84
CA LEU A 255 -30.43 -3.57 -12.48
C LEU A 255 -30.23 -4.64 -13.55
N ALA A 256 -30.32 -4.27 -14.82
CA ALA A 256 -30.01 -5.18 -15.92
C ALA A 256 -28.55 -5.66 -15.88
N PHE A 257 -27.62 -4.72 -15.66
CA PHE A 257 -26.20 -5.02 -15.51
C PHE A 257 -25.92 -5.92 -14.30
N ARG A 258 -26.57 -5.68 -13.17
CA ARG A 258 -26.47 -6.49 -11.95
C ARG A 258 -26.78 -7.96 -12.21
N HIS A 259 -27.83 -8.28 -12.96
CA HIS A 259 -28.15 -9.66 -13.31
C HIS A 259 -27.05 -10.34 -14.13
N VAL A 260 -26.39 -9.60 -15.02
CA VAL A 260 -25.22 -10.11 -15.78
C VAL A 260 -24.05 -10.37 -14.84
N VAL A 261 -23.76 -9.44 -13.92
CA VAL A 261 -22.71 -9.59 -12.91
C VAL A 261 -22.95 -10.83 -12.06
N ASP A 262 -24.19 -11.06 -11.59
CA ASP A 262 -24.54 -12.22 -10.77
C ASP A 262 -24.19 -13.56 -11.43
N ILE A 263 -24.50 -13.70 -12.72
CA ILE A 263 -24.19 -14.92 -13.49
C ILE A 263 -22.67 -15.07 -13.63
N VAL A 264 -21.96 -14.00 -14.00
CA VAL A 264 -20.52 -14.03 -14.25
C VAL A 264 -19.75 -14.36 -12.97
N LEU A 265 -20.06 -13.69 -11.85
CA LEU A 265 -19.36 -13.88 -10.57
C LEU A 265 -19.62 -15.27 -9.98
N ALA A 266 -20.84 -15.80 -10.10
CA ALA A 266 -21.13 -17.16 -9.63
C ALA A 266 -20.37 -18.22 -10.43
N ASN A 267 -20.33 -18.10 -11.75
CA ASN A 267 -19.54 -19.01 -12.58
C ASN A 267 -18.03 -18.86 -12.32
N ASP A 268 -17.51 -17.63 -12.19
CA ASP A 268 -16.10 -17.40 -11.85
C ASP A 268 -15.70 -18.13 -10.55
N LEU A 269 -16.51 -18.02 -9.50
CA LEU A 269 -16.25 -18.69 -8.23
C LEU A 269 -16.39 -20.22 -8.31
N VAL A 270 -17.50 -20.71 -8.87
CA VAL A 270 -17.75 -22.16 -8.90
C VAL A 270 -16.73 -22.87 -9.79
N THR A 271 -16.39 -22.31 -10.95
CA THR A 271 -15.40 -22.91 -11.85
C THR A 271 -13.99 -22.90 -11.25
N TYR A 272 -13.64 -21.89 -10.46
CA TYR A 272 -12.42 -21.91 -9.66
C TYR A 272 -12.41 -23.04 -8.64
N VAL A 273 -13.50 -23.23 -7.88
CA VAL A 273 -13.61 -24.31 -6.89
C VAL A 273 -13.51 -25.68 -7.56
N VAL A 274 -14.19 -25.88 -8.68
CA VAL A 274 -14.11 -27.12 -9.48
C VAL A 274 -12.66 -27.34 -9.94
N PHE A 275 -11.99 -26.32 -10.46
CA PHE A 275 -10.58 -26.39 -10.83
C PHE A 275 -9.68 -26.77 -9.65
N ALA A 276 -9.85 -26.11 -8.50
CA ALA A 276 -9.06 -26.40 -7.30
C ALA A 276 -9.25 -27.85 -6.83
N LEU A 277 -10.50 -28.35 -6.84
CA LEU A 277 -10.81 -29.73 -6.47
C LEU A 277 -10.25 -30.75 -7.48
N ALA A 278 -10.27 -30.44 -8.78
CA ALA A 278 -9.68 -31.31 -9.81
C ALA A 278 -8.16 -31.48 -9.65
N TYR A 279 -7.49 -30.50 -9.05
CA TYR A 279 -6.05 -30.50 -8.76
C TYR A 279 -5.75 -30.79 -7.27
N TYR A 280 -6.72 -31.30 -6.51
CA TYR A 280 -6.51 -31.68 -5.13
C TYR A 280 -5.65 -32.95 -5.06
N GLU A 281 -4.46 -32.84 -4.49
CA GLU A 281 -3.59 -33.99 -4.24
C GLU A 281 -3.61 -34.37 -2.76
N ILE A 282 -3.88 -35.65 -2.48
CA ILE A 282 -3.74 -36.18 -1.12
C ILE A 282 -2.24 -36.15 -0.76
N PRO A 283 -1.85 -35.50 0.35
CA PRO A 283 -0.45 -35.43 0.75
C PRO A 283 0.16 -36.83 0.90
N LYS A 284 1.22 -37.12 0.12
CA LYS A 284 1.92 -38.41 0.18
C LYS A 284 2.75 -38.56 1.46
N ASP A 285 3.30 -37.45 1.95
CA ASP A 285 4.10 -37.39 3.16
C ASP A 285 3.38 -36.56 4.24
N VAL A 286 2.78 -37.23 5.22
CA VAL A 286 2.10 -36.57 6.35
C VAL A 286 3.13 -36.12 7.38
N GLY A 287 3.93 -35.11 7.05
CA GLY A 287 4.81 -34.45 8.01
C GLY A 287 4.03 -33.55 8.98
N PHE A 288 4.54 -33.32 10.19
CA PHE A 288 3.89 -32.44 11.18
C PHE A 288 3.60 -31.01 10.68
N LEU A 289 4.33 -30.54 9.65
CA LEU A 289 4.12 -29.24 9.01
C LEU A 289 2.88 -29.17 8.12
N ILE A 290 2.28 -30.30 7.73
CA ILE A 290 1.09 -30.30 6.87
C ILE A 290 -0.15 -29.77 7.62
N ILE A 291 -0.28 -30.12 8.90
CA ILE A 291 -1.40 -29.72 9.76
C ILE A 291 -1.53 -28.19 9.84
N PRO A 292 -0.48 -27.43 10.22
CA PRO A 292 -0.58 -25.97 10.27
C PRO A 292 -0.82 -25.35 8.89
N ILE A 293 -0.36 -25.96 7.79
CA ILE A 293 -0.63 -25.47 6.43
C ILE A 293 -2.12 -25.58 6.09
N TYR A 294 -2.75 -26.73 6.37
CA TYR A 294 -4.18 -26.92 6.14
C TYR A 294 -5.02 -26.03 7.04
N LEU A 295 -4.65 -25.91 8.33
CA LEU A 295 -5.33 -24.99 9.25
C LEU A 295 -5.23 -23.54 8.78
N LEU A 296 -4.06 -23.12 8.28
CA LEU A 296 -3.89 -21.80 7.68
C LEU A 296 -4.75 -21.64 6.41
N GLY A 297 -4.80 -22.66 5.56
CA GLY A 297 -5.63 -22.65 4.35
C GLY A 297 -7.11 -22.48 4.65
N ILE A 298 -7.63 -23.26 5.60
CA ILE A 298 -9.02 -23.17 6.08
C ILE A 298 -9.29 -21.79 6.69
N PHE A 299 -8.36 -21.30 7.52
CA PHE A 299 -8.46 -19.98 8.12
C PHE A 299 -8.56 -18.87 7.07
N LEU A 300 -7.71 -18.88 6.03
CA LEU A 300 -7.73 -17.88 4.96
C LEU A 300 -9.05 -17.89 4.17
N CYS A 301 -9.60 -19.07 3.90
CA CYS A 301 -10.91 -19.20 3.25
C CYS A 301 -12.03 -18.64 4.12
N ALA A 302 -12.08 -19.00 5.41
CA ALA A 302 -13.07 -18.50 6.35
C ALA A 302 -12.95 -16.98 6.56
N PHE A 303 -11.72 -16.48 6.69
CA PHE A 303 -11.41 -15.06 6.82
C PHE A 303 -11.88 -14.25 5.61
N THR A 304 -11.72 -14.79 4.40
CA THR A 304 -12.26 -14.13 3.19
C THR A 304 -13.77 -13.98 3.24
N PHE A 305 -14.48 -15.04 3.63
CA PHE A 305 -15.94 -15.01 3.68
C PHE A 305 -16.44 -13.96 4.69
N TRP A 306 -15.82 -13.94 5.88
CA TRP A 306 -16.08 -12.91 6.88
C TRP A 306 -15.77 -11.50 6.34
N ALA A 307 -14.59 -11.29 5.76
CA ALA A 307 -14.17 -9.97 5.25
C ALA A 307 -15.06 -9.47 4.12
N LYS A 308 -15.52 -10.36 3.21
CA LYS A 308 -16.47 -10.00 2.15
C LYS A 308 -17.85 -9.63 2.71
N THR A 309 -18.31 -10.36 3.73
CA THR A 309 -19.58 -10.07 4.40
C THR A 309 -19.54 -8.72 5.13
N ASP A 310 -18.45 -8.43 5.85
CA ASP A 310 -18.26 -7.14 6.51
C ASP A 310 -18.07 -5.99 5.50
N ALA A 311 -17.33 -6.21 4.42
CA ALA A 311 -17.22 -5.21 3.35
C ALA A 311 -18.59 -4.90 2.73
N TYR A 312 -19.40 -5.92 2.45
CA TYR A 312 -20.75 -5.76 1.92
C TYR A 312 -21.67 -4.97 2.87
N ARG A 313 -21.55 -5.16 4.20
CA ARG A 313 -22.30 -4.38 5.20
C ARG A 313 -22.12 -2.87 5.01
N VAL A 314 -20.89 -2.44 4.69
CA VAL A 314 -20.53 -1.02 4.53
C VAL A 314 -20.95 -0.48 3.17
N VAL A 315 -20.57 -1.17 2.07
CA VAL A 315 -20.79 -0.66 0.72
C VAL A 315 -22.22 -0.85 0.20
N LYS A 316 -22.96 -1.82 0.77
CA LYS A 316 -24.30 -2.25 0.32
C LYS A 316 -24.32 -2.71 -1.13
N ASP A 317 -25.51 -3.12 -1.59
CA ASP A 317 -25.75 -3.60 -2.95
C ASP A 317 -25.33 -2.59 -4.02
N PHE A 318 -25.60 -1.31 -3.80
CA PHE A 318 -25.30 -0.26 -4.77
C PHE A 318 -23.83 -0.28 -5.21
N ALA A 319 -22.88 -0.18 -4.26
CA ALA A 319 -21.46 -0.16 -4.61
C ALA A 319 -20.88 -1.56 -4.85
N TRP A 320 -21.48 -2.63 -4.32
CA TRP A 320 -21.06 -4.01 -4.64
C TRP A 320 -21.19 -4.33 -6.14
N TYR A 321 -22.17 -3.73 -6.82
CA TYR A 321 -22.42 -3.90 -8.26
C TYR A 321 -22.05 -2.66 -9.09
N TRP A 322 -21.06 -1.87 -8.65
CA TRP A 322 -20.56 -0.70 -9.40
C TRP A 322 -21.66 0.30 -9.80
N GLY A 323 -22.62 0.56 -8.92
CA GLY A 323 -23.78 1.40 -9.21
C GLY A 323 -23.43 2.86 -9.54
N ASP A 324 -22.29 3.36 -9.06
CA ASP A 324 -21.77 4.70 -9.34
C ASP A 324 -21.39 4.91 -10.81
N PHE A 325 -21.25 3.84 -11.60
CA PHE A 325 -21.16 3.92 -13.06
C PHE A 325 -22.48 4.33 -13.74
N PHE A 326 -23.61 4.30 -13.03
CA PHE A 326 -24.94 4.57 -13.56
C PHE A 326 -25.59 5.79 -12.91
N PHE A 327 -25.59 5.86 -11.58
CA PHE A 327 -26.18 6.95 -10.80
C PHE A 327 -25.48 7.05 -9.43
N LEU A 328 -25.62 8.17 -8.72
CA LEU A 328 -25.04 8.36 -7.39
C LEU A 328 -26.07 8.10 -6.29
N VAL A 329 -25.62 7.73 -5.09
CA VAL A 329 -26.49 7.58 -3.92
C VAL A 329 -26.05 8.54 -2.83
N ASP A 330 -27.03 9.22 -2.22
CA ASP A 330 -26.82 10.12 -1.08
C ASP A 330 -26.60 9.30 0.21
N GLN A 331 -25.42 8.69 0.32
CA GLN A 331 -25.02 7.86 1.46
C GLN A 331 -23.65 8.28 2.00
N LYS A 332 -23.57 8.49 3.33
CA LYS A 332 -22.29 8.60 4.04
C LYS A 332 -21.73 7.19 4.28
N LEU A 333 -20.64 6.83 3.61
CA LEU A 333 -19.93 5.58 3.87
C LEU A 333 -19.11 5.70 5.16
N THR A 334 -19.41 4.87 6.15
CA THR A 334 -18.61 4.73 7.36
C THR A 334 -17.50 3.71 7.13
N PHE A 335 -16.25 4.16 7.03
CA PHE A 335 -15.10 3.28 6.83
C PHE A 335 -14.58 2.73 8.17
N ASP A 336 -15.27 1.71 8.71
CA ASP A 336 -14.93 0.99 9.93
C ASP A 336 -14.35 -0.42 9.64
N ARG A 337 -13.76 -1.08 10.66
CA ARG A 337 -13.30 -2.48 10.61
C ARG A 337 -12.44 -2.85 9.39
N VAL A 338 -12.97 -3.65 8.46
CA VAL A 338 -12.22 -4.18 7.31
C VAL A 338 -11.71 -3.05 6.40
N PHE A 339 -12.46 -1.94 6.28
CA PHE A 339 -12.05 -0.75 5.54
C PHE A 339 -11.06 0.16 6.28
N SER A 340 -10.82 -0.11 7.56
CA SER A 340 -9.72 0.52 8.31
C SER A 340 -8.42 -0.28 8.20
N ILE A 341 -8.49 -1.52 7.69
CA ILE A 341 -7.33 -2.39 7.46
C ILE A 341 -6.84 -2.29 6.02
N SER A 342 -7.75 -2.23 5.04
CA SER A 342 -7.42 -2.14 3.61
C SER A 342 -8.28 -1.10 2.89
N PRO A 343 -7.73 -0.33 1.92
CA PRO A 343 -8.50 0.62 1.12
C PRO A 343 -9.50 -0.06 0.19
N HIS A 344 -9.11 -1.21 -0.40
CA HIS A 344 -9.94 -2.00 -1.30
C HIS A 344 -10.03 -3.45 -0.78
N PRO A 345 -10.78 -3.71 0.30
CA PRO A 345 -10.85 -5.03 0.91
C PRO A 345 -11.31 -6.13 -0.06
N MET A 346 -12.22 -5.81 -0.99
CA MET A 346 -12.70 -6.79 -1.98
C MET A 346 -11.63 -7.24 -2.97
N TYR A 347 -10.71 -6.32 -3.30
CA TYR A 347 -9.63 -6.53 -4.24
C TYR A 347 -8.36 -7.10 -3.61
N THR A 348 -8.26 -7.06 -2.28
CA THR A 348 -7.06 -7.45 -1.53
C THR A 348 -7.36 -8.62 -0.60
N ILE A 349 -7.95 -8.33 0.57
CA ILE A 349 -8.33 -9.32 1.58
C ILE A 349 -9.30 -10.36 0.98
N GLY A 350 -10.20 -9.93 0.10
CA GLY A 350 -11.18 -10.75 -0.59
C GLY A 350 -10.59 -11.84 -1.50
N TYR A 351 -9.30 -11.77 -1.83
CA TYR A 351 -8.58 -12.77 -2.62
C TYR A 351 -7.78 -13.76 -1.77
N THR A 352 -7.79 -13.63 -0.43
CA THR A 352 -7.10 -14.58 0.44
C THR A 352 -7.64 -16.01 0.34
N PHE A 353 -8.88 -16.18 -0.14
CA PHE A 353 -9.49 -17.47 -0.47
C PHE A 353 -8.68 -18.24 -1.51
N TYR A 354 -8.13 -17.58 -2.52
CA TYR A 354 -7.35 -18.23 -3.57
C TYR A 354 -6.05 -18.84 -3.00
N TYR A 355 -5.41 -18.11 -2.10
CA TYR A 355 -4.23 -18.59 -1.38
C TYR A 355 -4.59 -19.70 -0.39
N GLY A 356 -5.73 -19.57 0.32
CA GLY A 356 -6.24 -20.61 1.20
C GLY A 356 -6.51 -21.92 0.47
N ALA A 357 -7.20 -21.85 -0.68
CA ALA A 357 -7.46 -22.99 -1.55
C ALA A 357 -6.16 -23.62 -2.06
N SER A 358 -5.17 -22.81 -2.46
CA SER A 358 -3.85 -23.31 -2.89
C SER A 358 -3.11 -24.08 -1.79
N LEU A 359 -3.22 -23.65 -0.53
CA LEU A 359 -2.67 -24.38 0.62
C LEU A 359 -3.43 -25.67 0.89
N ILE A 360 -4.76 -25.68 0.75
CA ILE A 360 -5.58 -26.88 0.95
C ILE A 360 -5.29 -27.91 -0.14
N THR A 361 -5.16 -27.50 -1.40
CA THR A 361 -4.94 -28.43 -2.53
C THR A 361 -3.51 -28.93 -2.64
N GLN A 362 -2.56 -28.32 -1.92
CA GLN A 362 -1.13 -28.64 -2.01
C GLN A 362 -0.58 -28.56 -3.44
N SER A 363 -1.16 -27.71 -4.29
CA SER A 363 -0.86 -27.65 -5.72
C SER A 363 -0.26 -26.31 -6.13
N TYR A 364 0.96 -26.35 -6.70
CA TYR A 364 1.57 -25.18 -7.32
C TYR A 364 0.77 -24.67 -8.52
N THR A 365 0.10 -25.57 -9.26
CA THR A 365 -0.78 -25.16 -10.37
C THR A 365 -1.93 -24.30 -9.85
N VAL A 366 -2.58 -24.70 -8.75
CA VAL A 366 -3.63 -23.90 -8.11
C VAL A 366 -3.06 -22.56 -7.63
N LEU A 367 -1.85 -22.54 -7.06
CA LEU A 367 -1.19 -21.31 -6.64
C LEU A 367 -0.92 -20.34 -7.81
N TYR A 368 -0.37 -20.81 -8.93
CA TYR A 368 -0.07 -19.94 -10.07
C TYR A 368 -1.33 -19.40 -10.74
N VAL A 369 -2.34 -20.25 -10.93
CA VAL A 369 -3.64 -19.81 -11.48
C VAL A 369 -4.34 -18.83 -10.52
N SER A 370 -4.19 -19.03 -9.21
CA SER A 370 -4.66 -18.11 -8.17
C SER A 370 -3.97 -16.74 -8.21
N LEU A 371 -2.64 -16.73 -8.37
CA LEU A 371 -1.87 -15.50 -8.53
C LEU A 371 -2.29 -14.75 -9.81
N PHE A 372 -2.49 -15.47 -10.91
CA PHE A 372 -2.98 -14.90 -12.16
C PHE A 372 -4.39 -14.30 -12.01
N ALA A 373 -5.30 -15.02 -11.35
CA ALA A 373 -6.65 -14.52 -11.08
C ALA A 373 -6.66 -13.22 -10.26
N HIS A 374 -5.84 -13.16 -9.20
CA HIS A 374 -5.69 -11.95 -8.41
C HIS A 374 -5.04 -10.81 -9.21
N PHE A 375 -4.05 -11.12 -10.04
CA PHE A 375 -3.44 -10.15 -10.95
C PHE A 375 -4.44 -9.54 -11.94
N CYS A 376 -5.31 -10.37 -12.56
CA CYS A 376 -6.40 -9.88 -13.40
C CYS A 376 -7.34 -8.93 -12.65
N GLN A 377 -7.62 -9.22 -11.38
CA GLN A 377 -8.44 -8.35 -10.55
C GLN A 377 -7.77 -7.00 -10.24
N LEU A 378 -6.48 -7.00 -9.94
CA LEU A 378 -5.73 -5.76 -9.72
C LEU A 378 -5.64 -4.92 -11.01
N ILE A 379 -5.50 -5.57 -12.17
CA ILE A 379 -5.59 -4.88 -13.47
C ILE A 379 -6.97 -4.23 -13.65
N PHE A 380 -8.06 -4.94 -13.33
CA PHE A 380 -9.40 -4.38 -13.40
C PHE A 380 -9.54 -3.13 -12.51
N LEU A 381 -9.03 -3.19 -11.28
CA LEU A 381 -9.03 -2.05 -10.36
C LEU A 381 -8.34 -0.83 -10.99
N VAL A 382 -7.09 -1.02 -11.45
CA VAL A 382 -6.26 0.08 -11.99
C VAL A 382 -6.76 0.62 -13.33
N LEU A 383 -7.32 -0.22 -14.20
CA LEU A 383 -7.70 0.18 -15.56
C LEU A 383 -9.17 0.58 -15.72
N VAL A 384 -10.05 0.21 -14.79
CA VAL A 384 -11.50 0.42 -14.90
C VAL A 384 -12.06 1.18 -13.71
N GLU A 385 -11.83 0.68 -12.49
CA GLU A 385 -12.46 1.23 -11.29
C GLU A 385 -11.77 2.53 -10.83
N ASP A 386 -10.45 2.54 -10.66
CA ASP A 386 -9.72 3.73 -10.20
C ASP A 386 -9.90 4.95 -11.14
N PRO A 387 -9.81 4.81 -12.49
CA PRO A 387 -10.08 5.93 -13.39
C PRO A 387 -11.52 6.45 -13.29
N HIS A 388 -12.48 5.57 -13.00
CA HIS A 388 -13.87 5.98 -12.77
C HIS A 388 -14.02 6.72 -11.43
N ILE A 389 -13.44 6.19 -10.33
CA ILE A 389 -13.46 6.84 -9.01
C ILE A 389 -12.88 8.25 -9.11
N GLN A 390 -11.72 8.40 -9.76
CA GLN A 390 -11.07 9.71 -9.93
C GLN A 390 -11.94 10.69 -10.73
N LYS A 391 -12.65 10.19 -11.76
CA LYS A 391 -13.58 10.99 -12.57
C LYS A 391 -14.81 11.41 -11.79
N THR A 392 -15.37 10.51 -10.97
CA THR A 392 -16.64 10.72 -10.26
C THR A 392 -16.46 11.50 -8.96
N TYR A 393 -15.31 11.35 -8.29
CA TYR A 393 -15.03 11.94 -6.97
C TYR A 393 -13.72 12.76 -6.92
N PRO A 394 -13.61 13.86 -7.69
CA PRO A 394 -12.37 14.64 -7.77
C PRO A 394 -11.98 15.32 -6.45
N GLU A 395 -12.95 15.71 -5.61
CA GLU A 395 -12.72 16.40 -4.33
C GLU A 395 -12.06 15.50 -3.26
N ILE A 396 -12.08 14.17 -3.40
CA ILE A 396 -11.37 13.24 -2.50
C ILE A 396 -9.85 13.28 -2.75
N VAL A 397 -9.42 13.77 -3.92
CA VAL A 397 -8.03 13.73 -4.40
C VAL A 397 -7.34 15.10 -4.27
N GLU A 398 -8.08 16.18 -4.02
CA GLU A 398 -7.50 17.53 -3.90
C GLU A 398 -6.83 17.76 -2.53
N ASP A 399 -5.51 17.66 -2.55
CA ASP A 399 -4.60 18.16 -1.53
C ASP A 399 -4.89 19.66 -1.27
N PRO A 400 -4.88 20.16 -0.02
CA PRO A 400 -5.18 21.56 0.27
C PRO A 400 -4.10 22.47 -0.33
N HIS A 401 -4.41 22.99 -1.52
CA HIS A 401 -3.55 23.82 -2.39
C HIS A 401 -2.84 24.98 -1.67
N ILE A 402 -3.42 25.49 -0.58
CA ILE A 402 -2.94 26.64 0.18
C ILE A 402 -1.60 26.34 0.91
N THR A 403 -1.28 25.07 1.22
CA THR A 403 -0.03 24.72 1.91
C THR A 403 1.16 24.62 0.94
N ARG A 404 0.93 24.18 -0.31
CA ARG A 404 2.02 23.91 -1.28
C ARG A 404 2.75 25.17 -1.75
N GLU A 405 2.09 26.32 -1.83
CA GLU A 405 2.76 27.55 -2.31
C GLU A 405 3.80 28.11 -1.33
N LYS A 406 3.51 28.13 -0.03
CA LYS A 406 4.49 28.53 1.00
C LYS A 406 5.62 27.52 1.16
N VAL A 407 5.30 26.22 1.03
CA VAL A 407 6.31 25.15 1.02
C VAL A 407 7.27 25.37 -0.16
N LYS A 408 6.78 25.64 -1.38
CA LYS A 408 7.64 25.90 -2.55
C LYS A 408 8.67 27.02 -2.37
N THR A 409 8.49 27.94 -1.41
CA THR A 409 9.52 28.96 -1.10
C THR A 409 10.76 28.36 -0.43
N TYR A 410 10.58 27.29 0.34
CA TYR A 410 11.64 26.60 1.09
C TYR A 410 12.27 25.41 0.35
N PHE A 411 11.62 24.97 -0.73
CA PHE A 411 11.98 23.75 -1.45
C PHE A 411 12.18 24.05 -2.94
N GLY A 412 13.38 23.74 -3.42
CA GLY A 412 13.80 23.93 -4.81
C GLY A 412 13.85 22.61 -5.57
N HIS A 413 14.81 22.46 -6.46
CA HIS A 413 15.14 21.15 -7.05
C HIS A 413 16.04 20.35 -6.07
N ASP A 414 15.52 20.04 -4.89
CA ASP A 414 16.25 19.36 -3.82
C ASP A 414 16.49 17.89 -4.16
N LEU A 415 17.69 17.38 -3.87
CA LEU A 415 18.02 15.97 -4.08
C LEU A 415 17.26 15.10 -3.07
N VAL A 416 16.19 14.46 -3.52
CA VAL A 416 15.40 13.51 -2.74
C VAL A 416 15.80 12.10 -3.15
N VAL A 417 16.59 11.43 -2.32
CA VAL A 417 17.22 10.14 -2.61
C VAL A 417 18.08 10.23 -3.87
N VAL A 418 17.52 10.03 -5.05
CA VAL A 418 18.20 10.22 -6.35
C VAL A 418 17.44 11.16 -7.29
N LYS A 419 16.24 11.58 -6.92
CA LYS A 419 15.38 12.47 -7.71
C LYS A 419 15.91 13.90 -7.62
N ASN A 420 15.81 14.64 -8.74
CA ASN A 420 16.30 16.02 -8.90
C ASN A 420 17.83 16.18 -8.75
N PHE A 421 18.59 15.16 -9.14
CA PHE A 421 20.05 15.24 -9.16
C PHE A 421 20.55 16.34 -10.11
N GLN A 422 21.47 17.17 -9.63
CA GLN A 422 22.07 18.25 -10.40
C GLN A 422 23.60 18.18 -10.36
N PHE A 423 24.21 18.03 -11.53
CA PHE A 423 25.67 17.96 -11.68
C PHE A 423 26.41 19.22 -11.19
N LEU A 424 25.76 20.38 -11.19
CA LEU A 424 26.40 21.63 -10.74
C LEU A 424 26.34 21.82 -9.22
N ARG A 425 25.53 21.04 -8.50
CA ARG A 425 25.43 21.13 -7.04
C ARG A 425 26.52 20.29 -6.40
N SER A 426 27.40 20.93 -5.64
CA SER A 426 28.54 20.26 -5.00
C SER A 426 28.13 19.13 -4.05
N ALA A 427 27.04 19.31 -3.30
CA ALA A 427 26.51 18.28 -2.40
C ALA A 427 26.07 17.00 -3.16
N ASP A 428 25.49 17.16 -4.35
CA ASP A 428 25.03 16.04 -5.19
C ASP A 428 26.21 15.27 -5.75
N LEU A 429 27.20 15.99 -6.31
CA LEU A 429 28.44 15.39 -6.80
C LEU A 429 29.18 14.64 -5.68
N PHE A 430 29.24 15.22 -4.48
CA PHE A 430 29.88 14.58 -3.33
C PHE A 430 29.14 13.32 -2.90
N THR A 431 27.80 13.35 -2.89
CA THR A 431 26.97 12.19 -2.62
C THR A 431 27.22 11.08 -3.65
N LEU A 432 27.23 11.42 -4.93
CA LEU A 432 27.53 10.49 -6.02
C LEU A 432 28.93 9.88 -5.88
N LEU A 433 29.94 10.70 -5.57
CA LEU A 433 31.32 10.25 -5.38
C LEU A 433 31.42 9.23 -4.24
N ILE A 434 30.79 9.49 -3.09
CA ILE A 434 30.80 8.55 -1.94
C ILE A 434 30.08 7.25 -2.29
N VAL A 435 28.95 7.33 -3.00
CA VAL A 435 28.21 6.15 -3.46
C VAL A 435 29.08 5.30 -4.38
N ILE A 436 29.70 5.91 -5.40
CA ILE A 436 30.60 5.22 -6.33
C ILE A 436 31.78 4.60 -5.58
N TYR A 437 32.40 5.35 -4.67
CA TYR A 437 33.50 4.85 -3.85
C TYR A 437 33.09 3.62 -3.02
N THR A 438 31.92 3.68 -2.38
CA THR A 438 31.41 2.58 -1.54
C THR A 438 31.05 1.35 -2.37
N LEU A 439 30.43 1.53 -3.53
CA LEU A 439 30.14 0.44 -4.45
C LEU A 439 31.43 -0.19 -4.99
N ALA A 440 32.44 0.63 -5.32
CA ALA A 440 33.73 0.15 -5.78
C ALA A 440 34.46 -0.72 -4.73
N LEU A 441 34.27 -0.45 -3.43
CA LEU A 441 34.81 -1.32 -2.36
C LEU A 441 34.23 -2.75 -2.41
N ASN A 442 33.08 -2.99 -3.05
CA ASN A 442 32.56 -4.36 -3.21
C ASN A 442 33.37 -5.19 -4.21
N LEU A 443 34.12 -4.55 -5.13
CA LEU A 443 35.00 -5.23 -6.08
C LEU A 443 36.27 -5.77 -5.40
N LEU A 444 36.61 -5.25 -4.22
CA LEU A 444 37.76 -5.68 -3.45
C LEU A 444 37.41 -6.93 -2.61
N SER A 445 38.42 -7.79 -2.40
CA SER A 445 38.34 -8.98 -1.55
C SER A 445 38.49 -8.63 -0.07
N LEU A 446 37.69 -7.69 0.43
CA LEU A 446 37.67 -7.30 1.84
C LEU A 446 36.91 -8.34 2.68
N PRO A 447 37.27 -8.52 3.97
CA PRO A 447 36.58 -9.45 4.84
C PRO A 447 35.13 -9.01 5.10
N THR A 448 34.22 -9.97 5.25
CA THR A 448 32.76 -9.70 5.35
C THR A 448 32.39 -8.80 6.53
N TRP A 449 33.15 -8.85 7.64
CA TRP A 449 32.93 -7.98 8.80
C TRP A 449 33.07 -6.48 8.48
N PHE A 450 33.89 -6.12 7.48
CA PHE A 450 34.06 -4.73 7.06
C PHE A 450 32.72 -4.13 6.61
N TYR A 451 31.98 -4.85 5.77
CA TYR A 451 30.69 -4.40 5.25
C TYR A 451 29.61 -4.37 6.35
N ILE A 452 29.66 -5.30 7.30
CA ILE A 452 28.78 -5.30 8.48
C ILE A 452 29.02 -4.04 9.32
N VAL A 453 30.28 -3.75 9.65
CA VAL A 453 30.66 -2.55 10.43
C VAL A 453 30.25 -1.28 9.71
N GLN A 454 30.47 -1.22 8.38
CA GLN A 454 30.07 -0.07 7.58
C GLN A 454 28.55 0.16 7.60
N ALA A 455 27.75 -0.91 7.49
CA ALA A 455 26.30 -0.81 7.57
C ALA A 455 25.80 -0.40 8.96
N ILE A 456 26.40 -0.93 10.03
CA ILE A 456 26.12 -0.51 11.41
C ILE A 456 26.47 0.96 11.60
N PHE A 457 27.64 1.40 11.12
CA PHE A 457 28.10 2.78 11.25
C PHE A 457 27.10 3.76 10.62
N TRP A 458 26.75 3.57 9.35
CA TRP A 458 25.81 4.48 8.67
C TRP A 458 24.40 4.42 9.26
N ARG A 459 23.96 3.25 9.73
CA ARG A 459 22.70 3.15 10.48
C ARG A 459 22.74 3.96 11.77
N CYS A 460 23.82 3.89 12.54
CA CYS A 460 23.99 4.66 13.77
C CYS A 460 24.06 6.17 13.50
N VAL A 461 24.76 6.59 12.44
CA VAL A 461 24.82 8.00 12.03
C VAL A 461 23.43 8.52 11.67
N LEU A 462 22.67 7.76 10.88
CA LEU A 462 21.30 8.14 10.48
C LEU A 462 20.35 8.19 11.68
N SER A 463 20.27 7.13 12.51
CA SER A 463 19.26 7.05 13.57
C SER A 463 19.64 7.79 14.85
N PHE A 464 20.90 7.71 15.29
CA PHE A 464 21.34 8.34 16.54
C PHE A 464 22.05 9.68 16.31
N GLY A 465 22.91 9.78 15.30
CA GLY A 465 23.64 11.01 14.99
C GLY A 465 22.70 12.14 14.58
N LEU A 466 21.94 11.94 13.50
CA LEU A 466 20.96 12.92 13.04
C LEU A 466 19.79 13.08 14.02
N GLY A 467 19.37 12.00 14.69
CA GLY A 467 18.37 12.06 15.74
C GLY A 467 18.77 12.93 16.93
N TRP A 468 20.04 12.89 17.33
CA TRP A 468 20.57 13.79 18.36
C TRP A 468 20.51 15.25 17.92
N ILE A 469 20.90 15.55 16.67
CA ILE A 469 20.81 16.90 16.11
C ILE A 469 19.36 17.40 16.10
N LEU A 470 18.42 16.58 15.63
CA LEU A 470 16.99 16.91 15.63
C LEU A 470 16.43 17.13 17.04
N ARG A 471 16.85 16.33 18.03
CA ARG A 471 16.45 16.54 19.43
C ARG A 471 16.95 17.89 19.96
N LEU A 472 18.20 18.25 19.69
CA LEU A 472 18.75 19.56 20.06
C LEU A 472 18.05 20.70 19.31
N GLN A 473 17.72 20.49 18.04
CA GLN A 473 16.99 21.43 17.22
C GLN A 473 15.57 21.68 17.77
N SER A 474 14.83 20.62 18.09
CA SER A 474 13.48 20.73 18.68
C SER A 474 13.47 21.45 20.04
N ASN A 475 14.49 21.25 20.87
CA ASN A 475 14.52 21.80 22.23
C ASN A 475 15.10 23.21 22.31
N GLN A 476 16.15 23.49 21.55
CA GLN A 476 16.98 24.70 21.70
C GLN A 476 17.22 25.45 20.38
N GLN A 477 16.63 24.99 19.27
CA GLN A 477 16.93 25.51 17.93
C GLN A 477 18.44 25.50 17.65
N TRP A 478 19.13 24.46 18.12
CA TRP A 478 20.60 24.44 18.17
C TRP A 478 21.25 24.57 16.79
N TRP A 479 20.70 23.89 15.77
CA TRP A 479 21.27 23.89 14.42
C TRP A 479 21.15 25.27 13.79
N THR A 480 19.94 25.81 13.76
CA THR A 480 19.65 27.14 13.20
C THR A 480 20.40 28.24 13.95
N ASN A 481 20.42 28.19 15.29
CA ASN A 481 21.13 29.16 16.11
C ASN A 481 22.65 29.12 15.91
N LYS A 482 23.25 27.92 15.75
CA LYS A 482 24.69 27.80 15.49
C LYS A 482 25.08 28.34 14.11
N TYR A 483 24.25 28.11 13.09
CA TYR A 483 24.46 28.69 11.76
C TYR A 483 24.40 30.22 11.81
N GLN A 484 23.44 30.78 12.55
CA GLN A 484 23.34 32.22 12.72
C GLN A 484 24.54 32.78 13.50
N SER A 485 24.91 32.17 14.62
CA SER A 485 25.91 32.74 15.54
C SER A 485 27.37 32.55 15.08
N HIS A 486 27.70 31.40 14.46
CA HIS A 486 29.09 31.09 14.06
C HIS A 486 29.36 31.39 12.60
N LEU A 487 28.36 31.23 11.73
CA LEU A 487 28.53 31.38 10.28
C LEU A 487 27.88 32.67 9.74
N GLY A 488 27.06 33.37 10.54
CA GLY A 488 26.32 34.55 10.10
C GLY A 488 25.33 34.24 8.98
N LYS A 489 24.88 32.99 8.86
CA LYS A 489 24.03 32.50 7.77
C LYS A 489 22.58 32.37 8.22
N ASP A 490 21.67 32.67 7.30
CA ASP A 490 20.24 32.60 7.52
C ASP A 490 19.72 31.17 7.77
N LYS A 491 18.56 31.07 8.42
CA LYS A 491 17.86 29.81 8.71
C LYS A 491 17.60 28.99 7.46
N PHE A 492 17.27 29.64 6.33
CA PHE A 492 17.08 28.96 5.04
C PHE A 492 18.32 28.15 4.63
N ILE A 493 19.51 28.77 4.66
CA ILE A 493 20.76 28.10 4.30
C ILE A 493 21.09 26.97 5.29
N SER A 494 20.75 27.14 6.57
CA SER A 494 20.95 26.07 7.56
C SER A 494 20.10 24.83 7.22
N PHE A 495 18.87 25.02 6.74
CA PHE A 495 17.98 23.95 6.36
C PHE A 495 18.41 23.28 5.03
N GLU A 496 18.90 24.04 4.06
CA GLU A 496 19.53 23.48 2.83
C GLU A 496 20.67 22.51 3.13
N ASN A 497 21.54 22.86 4.08
CA ASN A 497 22.65 21.99 4.49
C ASN A 497 22.14 20.76 5.24
N TRP A 498 21.09 20.92 6.06
CA TRP A 498 20.43 19.79 6.72
C TRP A 498 19.88 18.79 5.69
N LYS A 499 19.15 19.25 4.67
CA LYS A 499 18.62 18.42 3.58
C LYS A 499 19.73 17.60 2.92
N SER A 500 20.85 18.26 2.60
CA SER A 500 22.00 17.63 1.96
C SER A 500 22.63 16.53 2.83
N ILE A 501 22.87 16.81 4.11
CA ILE A 501 23.48 15.87 5.06
C ILE A 501 22.54 14.68 5.34
N TYR A 502 21.26 14.96 5.55
CA TYR A 502 20.24 13.95 5.79
C TYR A 502 20.15 13.00 4.60
N ASN A 503 20.05 13.53 3.38
CA ASN A 503 19.94 12.73 2.17
C ASN A 503 21.17 11.84 1.96
N LEU A 504 22.39 12.37 2.18
CA LEU A 504 23.61 11.58 2.13
C LEU A 504 23.59 10.41 3.14
N CYS A 505 23.26 10.68 4.40
CA CYS A 505 23.21 9.65 5.44
C CYS A 505 22.14 8.59 5.14
N LEU A 506 20.98 9.01 4.62
CA LEU A 506 19.89 8.13 4.21
C LEU A 506 20.35 7.19 3.09
N ILE A 507 20.94 7.71 2.02
CA ILE A 507 21.47 6.90 0.90
C ILE A 507 22.55 5.95 1.41
N MET A 508 23.47 6.45 2.21
CA MET A 508 24.59 5.65 2.70
C MET A 508 24.14 4.51 3.62
N ALA A 509 23.12 4.71 4.44
CA ALA A 509 22.53 3.63 5.23
C ALA A 509 21.94 2.51 4.36
N HIS A 510 21.36 2.85 3.20
CA HIS A 510 20.84 1.86 2.25
C HIS A 510 21.97 1.20 1.44
N ILE A 511 22.89 1.98 0.87
CA ILE A 511 23.99 1.49 0.04
C ILE A 511 24.95 0.59 0.83
N SER A 512 25.28 0.95 2.07
CA SER A 512 26.14 0.12 2.93
C SER A 512 25.50 -1.23 3.28
N PHE A 513 24.19 -1.23 3.58
CA PHE A 513 23.44 -2.47 3.79
C PHE A 513 23.39 -3.32 2.52
N THR A 514 23.07 -2.73 1.37
CA THR A 514 23.01 -3.42 0.08
C THR A 514 24.39 -3.95 -0.35
N SER A 515 25.46 -3.24 -0.03
CA SER A 515 26.84 -3.73 -0.21
C SER A 515 27.10 -4.99 0.61
N CYS A 516 26.69 -5.00 1.88
CA CYS A 516 26.75 -6.20 2.71
C CYS A 516 25.90 -7.34 2.11
N PHE A 517 24.73 -7.04 1.56
CA PHE A 517 23.88 -8.03 0.89
C PHE A 517 24.59 -8.74 -0.26
N PHE A 518 25.28 -8.01 -1.15
CA PHE A 518 25.99 -8.61 -2.28
C PHE A 518 27.10 -9.60 -1.86
N LYS A 519 27.60 -9.53 -0.63
CA LYS A 519 28.61 -10.48 -0.13
C LYS A 519 28.02 -11.79 0.40
N TYR A 520 26.71 -11.84 0.64
CA TYR A 520 26.01 -13.03 1.16
C TYR A 520 24.99 -13.61 0.18
N VAL A 521 24.67 -12.91 -0.91
CA VAL A 521 23.62 -13.34 -1.83
C VAL A 521 23.99 -14.63 -2.55
N GLN A 522 23.04 -15.56 -2.58
CA GLN A 522 23.07 -16.77 -3.41
C GLN A 522 21.76 -16.83 -4.18
N ILE A 523 21.82 -16.65 -5.50
CA ILE A 523 20.65 -16.64 -6.38
C ILE A 523 20.50 -18.04 -6.99
N ASP A 524 19.26 -18.53 -7.06
CA ASP A 524 18.89 -19.84 -7.59
C ASP A 524 17.57 -19.66 -8.35
N PHE A 525 17.51 -20.20 -9.57
CA PHE A 525 16.39 -20.03 -10.49
C PHE A 525 15.51 -21.27 -10.62
N ASN A 526 15.61 -22.22 -9.68
CA ASN A 526 14.69 -23.35 -9.65
C ASN A 526 13.27 -22.92 -9.22
N PHE A 527 12.37 -22.70 -10.20
CA PHE A 527 10.99 -22.24 -10.00
C PHE A 527 10.14 -23.06 -9.01
N PHE A 528 10.50 -24.33 -8.79
CA PHE A 528 9.80 -25.23 -7.84
C PHE A 528 10.58 -25.45 -6.53
N GLY A 529 11.75 -24.83 -6.39
CA GLY A 529 12.60 -24.91 -5.21
C GLY A 529 12.15 -23.97 -4.09
N SER A 530 12.38 -24.37 -2.85
CA SER A 530 12.12 -23.54 -1.66
C SER A 530 12.92 -22.23 -1.65
N ILE A 531 14.11 -22.24 -2.25
CA ILE A 531 14.99 -21.06 -2.38
C ILE A 531 14.36 -20.00 -3.29
N PHE A 532 13.78 -20.40 -4.42
CA PHE A 532 13.09 -19.49 -5.33
C PHE A 532 11.92 -18.78 -4.64
N TRP A 533 11.08 -19.53 -3.90
CA TRP A 533 9.97 -18.94 -3.15
C TRP A 533 10.44 -17.97 -2.06
N ARG A 534 11.56 -18.26 -1.39
CA ARG A 534 12.20 -17.34 -0.45
C ARG A 534 12.67 -16.05 -1.13
N GLN A 535 13.24 -16.15 -2.33
CA GLN A 535 13.67 -14.98 -3.12
C GLN A 535 12.49 -14.15 -3.61
N ILE A 536 11.41 -14.78 -4.08
CA ILE A 536 10.17 -14.10 -4.47
C ILE A 536 9.57 -13.36 -3.27
N LEU A 537 9.47 -14.01 -2.11
CA LEU A 537 8.98 -13.37 -0.89
C LEU A 537 9.84 -12.17 -0.50
N GLY A 538 11.16 -12.31 -0.60
CA GLY A 538 12.09 -11.22 -0.32
C GLY A 538 11.95 -10.06 -1.31
N LEU A 539 11.76 -10.33 -2.60
CA LEU A 539 11.47 -9.33 -3.63
C LEU A 539 10.15 -8.59 -3.33
N MET A 540 9.10 -9.32 -2.95
CA MET A 540 7.82 -8.70 -2.59
C MET A 540 7.97 -7.73 -1.42
N LEU A 541 8.78 -8.06 -0.40
CA LEU A 541 9.04 -7.16 0.72
C LEU A 541 9.82 -5.90 0.31
N ILE A 542 10.73 -6.00 -0.65
CA ILE A 542 11.42 -4.84 -1.24
C ILE A 542 10.40 -3.96 -2.00
N LEU A 543 9.49 -4.56 -2.77
CA LEU A 543 8.46 -3.80 -3.49
C LEU A 543 7.48 -3.12 -2.53
N ILE A 544 7.07 -3.78 -1.44
CA ILE A 544 6.24 -3.19 -0.38
C ILE A 544 6.94 -2.00 0.26
N ASN A 545 8.25 -2.11 0.49
CA ASN A 545 9.06 -1.03 1.04
C ASN A 545 9.10 0.18 0.11
N LEU A 546 9.40 -0.04 -1.17
CA LEU A 546 9.44 1.03 -2.17
C LEU A 546 8.07 1.71 -2.29
N TRP A 547 7.00 0.93 -2.41
CA TRP A 547 5.64 1.46 -2.45
C TRP A 547 5.31 2.28 -1.20
N SER A 548 5.62 1.75 0.00
CA SER A 548 5.42 2.47 1.26
C SER A 548 6.16 3.79 1.32
N SER A 549 7.40 3.83 0.85
CA SER A 549 8.22 5.05 0.81
C SER A 549 7.65 6.07 -0.17
N PHE A 550 7.22 5.64 -1.37
CA PHE A 550 6.57 6.51 -2.35
C PHE A 550 5.25 7.09 -1.81
N SER A 551 4.38 6.26 -1.23
CA SER A 551 3.12 6.71 -0.64
C SER A 551 3.31 7.63 0.55
N THR A 552 4.38 7.43 1.34
CA THR A 552 4.74 8.34 2.44
C THR A 552 5.19 9.69 1.89
N PHE A 553 6.03 9.69 0.86
CA PHE A 553 6.49 10.91 0.19
C PHE A 553 5.35 11.68 -0.51
N GLU A 554 4.37 10.98 -1.08
CA GLU A 554 3.20 11.60 -1.72
C GLU A 554 2.34 12.40 -0.72
N VAL A 555 2.16 11.89 0.50
CA VAL A 555 1.36 12.55 1.55
C VAL A 555 2.15 13.64 2.27
N LEU A 556 3.41 13.38 2.63
CA LEU A 556 4.25 14.32 3.38
C LEU A 556 4.86 15.43 2.51
N GLY A 557 5.08 15.14 1.22
CA GLY A 557 5.91 15.95 0.34
C GLY A 557 7.35 16.09 0.84
N GLU A 558 8.08 17.04 0.22
CA GLU A 558 9.47 17.34 0.59
C GLU A 558 9.57 17.93 2.01
N PHE A 559 8.53 18.63 2.45
CA PHE A 559 8.47 19.21 3.80
C PHE A 559 8.57 18.15 4.90
N GLY A 560 7.70 17.13 4.89
CA GLY A 560 7.77 16.07 5.90
C GLY A 560 8.96 15.14 5.69
N TRP A 561 9.36 14.87 4.44
CA TRP A 561 10.49 13.97 4.14
C TRP A 561 11.82 14.44 4.77
N PHE A 562 12.05 15.75 4.84
CA PHE A 562 13.25 16.35 5.41
C PHE A 562 13.10 16.81 6.87
N TYR A 563 12.02 16.42 7.56
CA TYR A 563 11.71 16.88 8.93
C TYR A 563 11.61 18.41 9.02
N GLY A 564 10.98 19.05 8.03
CA GLY A 564 10.88 20.50 7.92
C GLY A 564 10.19 21.18 9.11
N ASP A 565 9.32 20.45 9.82
CA ASP A 565 8.64 20.91 11.03
C ASP A 565 9.57 21.15 12.24
N PHE A 566 10.79 20.58 12.23
CA PHE A 566 11.82 20.92 13.21
C PHE A 566 12.48 22.29 12.95
N PHE A 567 12.36 22.84 11.74
CA PHE A 567 13.11 24.02 11.30
C PHE A 567 12.23 25.22 10.94
N ILE A 568 11.04 24.98 10.38
CA ILE A 568 10.17 26.01 9.81
C ILE A 568 8.89 26.12 10.64
N GLU A 569 8.72 27.27 11.30
CA GLU A 569 7.54 27.56 12.15
C GLU A 569 6.40 28.23 11.37
N ASP A 570 6.69 28.84 10.21
CA ASP A 570 5.76 29.69 9.45
C ASP A 570 4.69 28.92 8.64
N ILE A 571 4.82 27.60 8.56
CA ILE A 571 3.93 26.73 7.80
C ILE A 571 2.94 26.09 8.79
N PRO A 572 1.64 26.46 8.77
CA PRO A 572 0.66 25.86 9.67
C PRO A 572 0.50 24.38 9.29
N SER A 573 1.12 23.51 10.08
CA SER A 573 1.10 22.09 9.84
C SER A 573 -0.17 21.48 10.44
N ASN A 574 -1.08 21.04 9.58
CA ASN A 574 -2.15 20.13 9.97
C ASN A 574 -1.69 18.69 9.69
N LEU A 575 -2.04 17.77 10.59
CA LEU A 575 -1.76 16.36 10.38
C LEU A 575 -2.80 15.79 9.41
N TYR A 576 -2.33 15.28 8.27
CA TYR A 576 -3.19 14.64 7.27
C TYR A 576 -3.13 13.12 7.45
N TYR A 577 -4.29 12.51 7.69
CA TYR A 577 -4.45 11.05 7.80
C TYR A 577 -4.98 10.45 6.50
N THR A 578 -4.41 10.88 5.37
CA THR A 578 -4.71 10.41 4.02
C THR A 578 -3.66 9.40 3.54
N GLY A 579 -3.91 8.74 2.40
CA GLY A 579 -3.00 7.75 1.84
C GLY A 579 -2.60 6.65 2.83
N ILE A 580 -1.31 6.36 2.94
CA ILE A 580 -0.78 5.34 3.86
C ILE A 580 -0.99 5.68 5.34
N TYR A 581 -1.08 6.97 5.69
CA TYR A 581 -1.28 7.45 7.06
C TYR A 581 -2.70 7.19 7.58
N ARG A 582 -3.66 6.96 6.68
CA ARG A 582 -4.98 6.43 7.04
C ARG A 582 -4.85 5.13 7.84
N PHE A 583 -3.92 4.26 7.44
CA PHE A 583 -3.75 2.90 7.97
C PHE A 583 -2.69 2.82 9.08
N LEU A 584 -1.56 3.52 8.90
CA LEU A 584 -0.37 3.44 9.76
C LEU A 584 -0.01 4.80 10.36
N ASN A 585 0.45 4.85 11.61
CA ASN A 585 0.92 6.11 12.20
C ASN A 585 2.34 6.45 11.75
N ASN A 586 3.18 5.41 11.62
CA ASN A 586 4.58 5.53 11.23
C ASN A 586 4.88 4.45 10.19
N PRO A 587 4.49 4.66 8.91
CA PRO A 587 4.73 3.70 7.83
C PRO A 587 6.20 3.27 7.77
N ASP A 588 7.12 4.22 7.93
CA ASP A 588 8.57 3.97 7.90
C ASP A 588 9.04 2.96 8.94
N SER A 589 8.37 2.88 10.10
CA SER A 589 8.72 1.91 11.15
C SER A 589 8.21 0.50 10.89
N VAL A 590 7.12 0.37 10.14
CA VAL A 590 6.38 -0.88 9.96
C VAL A 590 6.73 -1.50 8.60
N THR A 591 6.41 -0.79 7.52
CA THR A 591 6.64 -1.22 6.13
C THR A 591 7.97 -0.67 5.58
N GLY A 592 8.48 0.43 6.15
CA GLY A 592 9.77 1.02 5.78
C GLY A 592 11.02 0.18 6.10
N PHE A 593 10.88 -0.94 6.83
CA PHE A 593 11.96 -1.93 7.01
C PHE A 593 11.78 -3.22 6.22
N ALA A 594 10.64 -3.40 5.54
CA ALA A 594 10.37 -4.59 4.76
C ALA A 594 11.48 -4.87 3.73
N GLY A 595 12.08 -3.84 3.13
CA GLY A 595 13.15 -3.99 2.16
C GLY A 595 14.43 -4.62 2.74
N PHE A 596 14.82 -4.25 3.96
CA PHE A 596 15.97 -4.85 4.65
C PHE A 596 15.72 -6.33 4.94
N TYR A 597 14.53 -6.67 5.44
CA TYR A 597 14.12 -8.06 5.63
C TYR A 597 14.05 -8.81 4.31
N GLY A 598 13.57 -8.17 3.24
CA GLY A 598 13.51 -8.75 1.90
C GLY A 598 14.88 -9.14 1.36
N LEU A 599 15.86 -8.22 1.46
CA LEU A 599 17.26 -8.51 1.13
C LEU A 599 17.84 -9.64 1.99
N SER A 600 17.55 -9.65 3.30
CA SER A 600 18.00 -10.72 4.20
C SER A 600 17.42 -12.10 3.83
N LEU A 601 16.15 -12.14 3.39
CA LEU A 601 15.48 -13.36 2.94
C LEU A 601 16.05 -13.87 1.62
N ILE A 602 16.27 -12.98 0.65
CA ILE A 602 16.93 -13.33 -0.63
C ILE A 602 18.30 -13.96 -0.35
N ALA A 603 19.10 -13.33 0.51
CA ALA A 603 20.42 -13.85 0.87
C ALA A 603 20.37 -15.13 1.73
N GLY A 604 19.29 -15.38 2.48
CA GLY A 604 19.18 -16.53 3.37
C GLY A 604 20.22 -16.53 4.49
N SER A 605 20.71 -15.36 4.90
CA SER A 605 21.87 -15.19 5.80
C SER A 605 21.46 -14.60 7.14
N PHE A 606 21.85 -15.28 8.24
CA PHE A 606 21.56 -14.83 9.61
C PHE A 606 22.20 -13.48 9.97
N PRO A 607 23.48 -13.18 9.63
CA PRO A 607 24.06 -11.84 9.82
C PRO A 607 23.24 -10.69 9.23
N LEU A 608 22.71 -10.84 8.01
CA LEU A 608 21.86 -9.82 7.39
C LEU A 608 20.50 -9.69 8.06
N PHE A 609 19.94 -10.81 8.52
CA PHE A 609 18.72 -10.79 9.31
C PHE A 609 18.90 -10.04 10.64
N ALA A 610 20.00 -10.30 11.35
CA ALA A 610 20.37 -9.58 12.56
C ALA A 610 20.59 -8.08 12.31
N LEU A 611 21.24 -7.72 11.19
CA LEU A 611 21.44 -6.33 10.78
C LEU A 611 20.11 -5.62 10.43
N SER A 612 19.13 -6.35 9.89
CA SER A 612 17.78 -5.85 9.62
C SER A 612 17.04 -5.53 10.92
N ILE A 613 17.09 -6.44 11.90
CA ILE A 613 16.53 -6.21 13.24
C ILE A 613 17.19 -5.01 13.91
N PHE A 614 18.53 -4.96 13.90
CA PHE A 614 19.29 -3.82 14.45
C PHE A 614 18.84 -2.50 13.83
N SER A 615 18.71 -2.47 12.50
CA SER A 615 18.26 -1.30 11.76
C SER A 615 16.84 -0.88 12.13
N GLN A 616 15.92 -1.83 12.31
CA GLN A 616 14.55 -1.55 12.74
C GLN A 616 14.49 -1.05 14.19
N VAL A 617 15.27 -1.64 15.10
CA VAL A 617 15.36 -1.20 16.49
C VAL A 617 15.94 0.21 16.57
N ALA A 618 17.00 0.52 15.81
CA ALA A 618 17.58 1.86 15.77
C ALA A 618 16.55 2.91 15.33
N ASN A 619 15.74 2.60 14.31
CA ASN A 619 14.66 3.49 13.88
C ASN A 619 13.52 3.60 14.90
N PHE A 620 13.13 2.49 15.52
CA PHE A 620 12.15 2.52 16.60
C PHE A 620 12.58 3.43 17.76
N LEU A 621 13.86 3.40 18.12
CA LEU A 621 14.44 4.29 19.14
C LEU A 621 14.43 5.74 18.67
N PHE A 622 14.80 6.02 17.42
CA PHE A 622 14.70 7.36 16.83
C PHE A 622 13.26 7.91 16.94
N ILE A 623 12.26 7.15 16.49
CA ILE A 623 10.85 7.56 16.56
C ILE A 623 10.43 7.81 18.01
N LYS A 624 10.80 6.90 18.93
CA LYS A 624 10.40 6.99 20.34
C LYS A 624 11.01 8.20 21.06
N PHE A 625 12.26 8.53 20.78
CA PHE A 625 13.03 9.53 21.54
C PHE A 625 13.18 10.89 20.86
N VAL A 626 12.95 10.98 19.54
CA VAL A 626 13.15 12.21 18.77
C VAL A 626 11.83 12.67 18.16
N GLU A 627 11.23 11.86 17.29
CA GLU A 627 10.05 12.24 16.51
C GLU A 627 8.79 12.38 17.38
N LYS A 628 8.41 11.35 18.13
CA LYS A 628 7.19 11.38 18.97
C LYS A 628 7.18 12.52 20.00
N PRO A 629 8.26 12.80 20.74
CA PRO A 629 8.31 13.95 21.65
C PRO A 629 8.13 15.28 20.91
N HIS A 630 8.77 15.43 19.74
CA HIS A 630 8.62 16.63 18.92
C HIS A 630 7.18 16.79 18.39
N MET A 631 6.60 15.71 17.86
CA MET A 631 5.21 15.70 17.38
C MET A 631 4.22 16.08 18.48
N LYS A 632 4.41 15.55 19.68
CA LYS A 632 3.56 15.88 20.83
C LYS A 632 3.71 17.35 21.24
N LYS A 633 4.92 17.91 21.13
CA LYS A 633 5.19 19.33 21.42
C LYS A 633 4.51 20.26 20.41
N LEU A 634 4.58 19.94 19.12
CA LEU A 634 4.07 20.80 18.04
C LEU A 634 2.56 20.64 17.80
N TYR A 635 2.06 19.40 17.77
CA TYR A 635 0.70 19.07 17.37
C TYR A 635 -0.24 18.73 18.54
N GLY A 636 0.30 18.51 19.74
CA GLY A 636 -0.50 18.27 20.95
C GLY A 636 -1.48 17.11 20.81
N SER A 637 -2.77 17.39 21.06
CA SER A 637 -3.87 16.41 20.99
C SER A 637 -4.26 15.99 19.57
N LYS A 638 -3.76 16.67 18.51
CA LYS A 638 -4.05 16.28 17.12
C LYS A 638 -3.35 14.99 16.69
N VAL A 639 -2.34 14.53 17.44
CA VAL A 639 -1.61 13.28 17.15
C VAL A 639 -2.46 12.09 17.57
N ARG A 640 -2.91 11.27 16.60
CA ARG A 640 -3.68 10.06 16.93
C ARG A 640 -2.84 9.05 17.69
N SER A 641 -3.44 8.46 18.74
CA SER A 641 -2.81 7.43 19.56
C SER A 641 -2.79 6.06 18.88
N GLN A 642 -3.82 5.74 18.08
CA GLN A 642 -3.99 4.42 17.47
C GLN A 642 -4.03 4.45 15.95
N SER A 643 -3.26 3.53 15.36
CA SER A 643 -3.48 2.84 14.08
C SER A 643 -4.88 2.88 13.45
N GLY A 644 -5.07 3.19 12.17
CA GLY A 644 -6.30 2.83 11.46
C GLY A 644 -6.50 1.30 11.44
N ILE A 645 -5.41 0.57 11.14
CA ILE A 645 -5.37 -0.89 11.25
C ILE A 645 -5.58 -1.33 12.69
N SER A 646 -4.89 -0.70 13.66
CA SER A 646 -5.03 -1.06 15.08
C SER A 646 -6.47 -0.90 15.58
N LYS A 647 -7.14 0.19 15.19
CA LYS A 647 -8.54 0.46 15.54
C LYS A 647 -9.46 -0.61 14.94
N GLY A 648 -9.28 -0.95 13.67
CA GLY A 648 -10.06 -2.00 13.00
C GLY A 648 -9.90 -3.36 13.65
N ILE A 649 -8.65 -3.77 13.92
CA ILE A 649 -8.38 -5.04 14.61
C ILE A 649 -9.03 -5.03 15.99
N GLN A 650 -8.95 -3.91 16.73
CA GLN A 650 -9.56 -3.80 18.05
C GLN A 650 -11.09 -3.91 17.98
N GLU A 651 -11.74 -3.25 17.01
CA GLU A 651 -13.19 -3.36 16.78
C GLU A 651 -13.61 -4.80 16.47
N ILE A 652 -12.86 -5.50 15.62
CA ILE A 652 -13.10 -6.91 15.27
C ILE A 652 -12.95 -7.82 16.48
N VAL A 653 -11.87 -7.64 17.26
CA VAL A 653 -11.63 -8.45 18.46
C VAL A 653 -12.71 -8.21 19.52
N ASN A 654 -13.18 -6.97 19.68
CA ASN A 654 -14.23 -6.64 20.63
C ASN A 654 -15.56 -7.30 20.24
N GLU A 655 -15.97 -7.23 18.97
CA GLU A 655 -17.18 -7.90 18.48
C GLU A 655 -17.10 -9.43 18.64
N LEU A 656 -15.98 -10.03 18.29
CA LEU A 656 -15.76 -11.47 18.47
C LEU A 656 -15.79 -11.87 19.95
N THR A 657 -15.34 -10.99 20.83
CA THR A 657 -15.40 -11.18 22.29
C THR A 657 -16.84 -11.12 22.80
N GLU A 658 -17.67 -10.23 22.26
CA GLU A 658 -19.09 -10.09 22.62
C GLU A 658 -19.95 -11.24 22.08
N THR A 659 -19.64 -11.73 20.89
CA THR A 659 -20.45 -12.76 20.20
C THR A 659 -20.05 -14.20 20.54
N SER A 660 -18.79 -14.45 20.94
CA SER A 660 -18.26 -15.81 21.11
C SER A 660 -17.63 -16.05 22.49
N PRO A 661 -18.28 -16.83 23.39
CA PRO A 661 -17.73 -17.18 24.70
C PRO A 661 -16.32 -17.82 24.70
N PRO A 662 -15.94 -18.66 23.71
CA PRO A 662 -14.57 -19.20 23.63
C PRO A 662 -13.51 -18.12 23.38
N ILE A 663 -13.83 -17.12 22.55
CA ILE A 663 -12.92 -16.01 22.23
C ILE A 663 -12.79 -15.10 23.43
N GLN A 664 -13.88 -14.84 24.16
CA GLN A 664 -13.84 -14.11 25.43
C GLN A 664 -12.88 -14.75 26.44
N LYS A 665 -12.93 -16.09 26.60
CA LYS A 665 -11.98 -16.84 27.44
C LYS A 665 -10.54 -16.75 26.92
N LEU A 666 -10.33 -16.77 25.60
CA LEU A 666 -9.00 -16.63 25.01
C LEU A 666 -8.42 -15.24 25.26
N VAL A 667 -9.18 -14.18 24.98
CA VAL A 667 -8.80 -12.78 25.13
C VAL A 667 -8.52 -12.42 26.59
N THR A 668 -9.35 -12.88 27.52
CA THR A 668 -9.11 -12.70 28.97
C THR A 668 -7.87 -13.46 29.43
N LYS A 669 -7.62 -14.68 28.91
CA LYS A 669 -6.42 -15.45 29.22
C LYS A 669 -5.14 -14.79 28.68
N THR A 670 -5.16 -14.26 27.45
CA THR A 670 -4.01 -13.51 26.90
C THR A 670 -3.81 -12.21 27.65
N ARG A 671 -4.86 -11.48 28.01
CA ARG A 671 -4.77 -10.28 28.86
C ARG A 671 -4.10 -10.60 30.21
N ASN A 672 -4.56 -11.64 30.90
CA ASN A 672 -3.97 -12.10 32.16
C ASN A 672 -2.53 -12.63 32.01
N LEU A 673 -2.13 -13.10 30.82
CA LEU A 673 -0.75 -13.49 30.55
C LEU A 673 0.12 -12.24 30.33
N THR A 674 -0.35 -11.29 29.54
CA THR A 674 0.33 -10.02 29.28
C THR A 674 0.55 -9.25 30.58
N GLU A 675 -0.47 -9.11 31.42
CA GLU A 675 -0.35 -8.48 32.74
C GLU A 675 0.67 -9.20 33.64
N ARG A 676 0.72 -10.54 33.60
CA ARG A 676 1.73 -11.32 34.35
C ARG A 676 3.15 -11.14 33.81
N VAL A 677 3.30 -10.99 32.50
CA VAL A 677 4.61 -10.71 31.88
C VAL A 677 5.04 -9.28 32.21
N GLU A 678 4.14 -8.31 32.07
CA GLU A 678 4.37 -6.90 32.40
C GLU A 678 4.75 -6.73 33.87
N LYS A 679 4.06 -7.43 34.79
CA LYS A 679 4.41 -7.48 36.21
C LYS A 679 5.83 -8.02 36.41
N ARG A 680 6.17 -9.16 35.82
CA ARG A 680 7.52 -9.75 35.93
C ARG A 680 8.62 -8.86 35.35
N VAL A 681 8.36 -8.19 34.23
CA VAL A 681 9.31 -7.26 33.61
C VAL A 681 9.50 -6.04 34.52
N SER A 682 8.41 -5.49 35.06
CA SER A 682 8.45 -4.36 35.97
C SER A 682 9.17 -4.70 37.28
N ASP A 683 8.89 -5.85 37.87
CA ASP A 683 9.57 -6.34 39.08
C ASP A 683 11.09 -6.49 38.83
N ARG A 684 11.48 -6.95 37.64
CA ARG A 684 12.90 -7.11 37.27
C ARG A 684 13.60 -5.79 36.97
N ILE A 685 12.89 -4.83 36.40
CA ILE A 685 13.40 -3.46 36.23
C ILE A 685 13.58 -2.82 37.60
N ASN A 686 12.61 -2.95 38.50
CA ASN A 686 12.70 -2.42 39.86
C ASN A 686 13.86 -3.06 40.63
N SER A 687 14.02 -4.39 40.56
CA SER A 687 15.14 -5.06 41.22
C SER A 687 16.50 -4.63 40.67
N PHE A 688 16.60 -4.39 39.35
CA PHE A 688 17.82 -3.91 38.71
C PHE A 688 18.14 -2.45 39.12
N VAL A 689 17.11 -1.63 39.30
CA VAL A 689 17.26 -0.24 39.77
C VAL A 689 17.68 -0.19 41.23
N ASP A 690 17.11 -1.05 42.07
CA ASP A 690 17.51 -1.19 43.47
C ASP A 690 18.98 -1.68 43.58
N GLU A 691 19.41 -2.55 42.67
CA GLU A 691 20.79 -3.04 42.57
C GLU A 691 21.76 -1.93 42.11
N LEU A 692 21.37 -1.13 41.12
CA LEU A 692 22.14 0.05 40.68
C LEU A 692 22.26 1.12 41.78
N GLN A 693 21.20 1.34 42.55
CA GLN A 693 21.22 2.23 43.71
C GLN A 693 22.13 1.71 44.82
N LYS A 694 22.10 0.39 45.10
CA LYS A 694 23.02 -0.24 46.07
C LYS A 694 24.49 -0.15 45.67
N HIS A 695 24.79 -0.15 44.36
CA HIS A 695 26.14 -0.01 43.84
C HIS A 695 26.60 1.45 43.67
N GLY A 696 25.81 2.44 44.10
CA GLY A 696 26.22 3.84 44.13
C GLY A 696 26.36 4.51 42.75
N ILE A 697 25.72 3.95 41.72
CA ILE A 697 25.74 4.51 40.37
C ILE A 697 24.61 5.56 40.28
N PRO A 698 24.90 6.86 40.12
CA PRO A 698 23.87 7.88 40.07
C PRO A 698 23.06 7.75 38.76
N LEU A 699 21.77 7.46 38.88
CA LEU A 699 20.82 7.57 37.76
C LEU A 699 20.63 9.05 37.41
N SER A 700 20.60 9.37 36.12
CA SER A 700 20.31 10.73 35.67
C SER A 700 18.86 11.13 35.99
N THR A 701 18.59 12.43 36.14
CA THR A 701 17.26 12.97 36.47
C THR A 701 16.16 12.51 35.50
N GLU A 702 16.51 12.31 34.21
CA GLU A 702 15.61 11.74 33.20
C GLU A 702 15.31 10.25 33.43
N GLN A 703 16.28 9.46 33.88
CA GLN A 703 16.06 8.04 34.18
C GLN A 703 15.12 7.87 35.38
N PHE A 704 15.19 8.78 36.35
CA PHE A 704 14.30 8.79 37.51
C PHE A 704 12.85 9.16 37.14
N GLU A 705 12.63 10.11 36.22
CA GLU A 705 11.28 10.44 35.73
C GLU A 705 10.64 9.31 34.92
N ILE A 706 11.40 8.60 34.09
CA ILE A 706 10.90 7.44 33.34
C ILE A 706 10.48 6.32 34.29
N LEU A 707 11.24 6.10 35.36
CA LEU A 707 10.92 5.13 36.40
C LEU A 707 9.69 5.53 37.21
N LYS A 708 9.56 6.82 37.54
CA LYS A 708 8.39 7.36 38.24
C LYS A 708 7.11 7.25 37.42
N THR A 709 7.17 7.57 36.13
CA THR A 709 6.02 7.47 35.22
C THR A 709 5.58 6.02 34.99
N LEU A 710 6.51 5.07 34.93
CA LEU A 710 6.18 3.63 34.90
C LEU A 710 5.50 3.16 36.20
N LYS A 711 5.98 3.63 37.36
CA LYS A 711 5.40 3.33 38.68
C LYS A 711 4.00 3.93 38.86
N GLU A 712 3.78 5.15 38.39
CA GLU A 712 2.47 5.82 38.43
C GLU A 712 1.45 5.16 37.48
N LYS A 713 1.88 4.75 36.28
CA LYS A 713 1.01 4.06 35.33
C LYS A 713 0.55 2.69 35.86
N TYR A 714 1.41 1.98 36.57
CA TYR A 714 1.09 0.73 37.26
C TYR A 714 0.07 0.93 38.40
N ASN A 715 0.26 1.93 39.26
CA ASN A 715 -0.66 2.23 40.35
C ASN A 715 -2.05 2.62 39.85
N ASN A 716 -2.12 3.40 38.76
CA ASN A 716 -3.39 3.81 38.15
C ASN A 716 -4.12 2.64 37.47
N ALA A 717 -3.40 1.73 36.80
CA ALA A 717 -3.99 0.52 36.23
C ALA A 717 -4.55 -0.43 37.30
N SER A 718 -3.86 -0.52 38.44
CA SER A 718 -4.28 -1.33 39.59
C SER A 718 -5.54 -0.79 40.29
N GLN A 719 -5.73 0.54 40.31
CA GLN A 719 -6.92 1.17 40.90
C GLN A 719 -8.18 1.05 40.04
N ILE A 720 -8.04 1.08 38.71
CA ILE A 720 -9.18 0.93 37.78
C ILE A 720 -9.82 -0.47 37.90
N ASP A 721 -9.03 -1.50 38.20
CA ASP A 721 -9.55 -2.87 38.42
C ASP A 721 -10.21 -3.05 39.81
N SER A 722 -9.82 -2.28 40.84
CA SER A 722 -10.52 -2.30 42.12
C SER A 722 -11.90 -1.63 42.05
N ASP A 723 -12.06 -0.59 41.22
CA ASP A 723 -13.34 0.10 41.05
C ASP A 723 -14.31 -0.69 40.15
N ASN A 724 -13.82 -1.39 39.13
CA ASN A 724 -14.65 -2.29 38.31
C ASN A 724 -15.05 -3.58 39.04
N SER A 725 -14.22 -4.08 39.95
CA SER A 725 -14.58 -5.20 40.84
C SER A 725 -15.65 -4.80 41.86
N ASN A 726 -15.66 -3.56 42.35
CA ASN A 726 -16.65 -3.09 43.31
C ASN A 726 -18.00 -2.74 42.65
N ASN A 727 -18.02 -2.26 41.40
CA ASN A 727 -19.27 -1.98 40.68
C ASN A 727 -20.02 -3.24 40.25
N ASN A 728 -19.33 -4.36 40.00
CA ASN A 728 -20.00 -5.64 39.68
C ASN A 728 -20.58 -6.36 40.90
N ASN A 729 -20.13 -6.03 42.12
CA ASN A 729 -20.71 -6.60 43.35
C ASN A 729 -21.92 -5.79 43.87
N ASN A 730 -22.07 -4.51 43.50
CA ASN A 730 -23.22 -3.70 43.92
C ASN A 730 -24.46 -3.86 43.04
N ASN A 731 -24.34 -4.34 41.80
CA ASN A 731 -25.49 -4.57 40.91
C ASN A 731 -26.16 -5.95 41.05
N ASN A 732 -25.63 -6.85 41.90
CA ASN A 732 -26.23 -8.16 42.18
C ASN A 732 -27.00 -8.25 43.51
N ASN A 733 -27.11 -7.15 44.27
CA ASN A 733 -27.77 -7.13 45.59
C ASN A 733 -29.02 -6.24 45.70
N SER A 734 -29.56 -5.73 44.59
CA SER A 734 -30.72 -4.81 44.60
C SER A 734 -31.98 -5.34 43.90
N ASN A 735 -32.06 -6.62 43.54
CA ASN A 735 -33.24 -7.23 42.90
C ASN A 735 -33.73 -8.54 43.53
N ASN A 736 -33.79 -8.64 44.87
CA ASN A 736 -34.47 -9.76 45.54
C ASN A 736 -35.06 -9.37 46.90
N THR A 737 -36.09 -8.50 46.89
CA THR A 737 -36.97 -8.31 48.06
C THR A 737 -38.38 -7.94 47.65
N THR A 738 -39.08 -8.84 46.94
CA THR A 738 -40.56 -8.93 46.97
C THR A 738 -41.02 -10.20 46.28
N ASN A 739 -41.31 -11.25 47.06
CA ASN A 739 -42.48 -12.12 46.93
C ASN A 739 -42.29 -13.39 47.76
N ASN A 740 -42.69 -13.30 49.03
CA ASN A 740 -43.11 -14.47 49.79
C ASN A 740 -44.61 -14.63 49.56
N ASN A 741 -45.03 -15.74 48.93
CA ASN A 741 -46.22 -16.53 49.23
C ASN A 741 -46.63 -17.41 48.05
N ASN A 742 -46.22 -18.69 48.04
CA ASN A 742 -47.15 -19.83 48.01
C ASN A 742 -46.46 -21.20 47.81
N LYS A 743 -46.91 -22.15 48.65
CA LYS A 743 -46.96 -23.63 48.46
C LYS A 743 -45.63 -24.40 48.39
N LYS A 744 -45.22 -25.05 49.49
CA LYS A 744 -45.54 -26.44 49.90
C LYS A 744 -45.09 -27.54 48.91
N SER A 745 -44.04 -28.26 49.34
CA SER A 745 -43.87 -29.72 49.37
C SER A 745 -43.93 -30.50 48.04
N LYS A 746 -42.82 -31.13 47.63
CA LYS A 746 -42.48 -32.55 47.90
C LYS A 746 -41.21 -33.00 47.15
N LYS A 747 -40.41 -33.79 47.86
CA LYS A 747 -39.34 -34.72 47.41
C LYS A 747 -39.62 -35.38 46.05
N ILE A 748 -38.62 -35.52 45.18
CA ILE A 748 -37.62 -36.60 45.10
C ILE A 748 -36.34 -36.01 44.50
#